data_AF-A0A5D4XT06-F1
#
_entry.id   AF-A0A5D4XT06-F1
#
_cell.length_a   1.000
_cell.length_b   1.000
_cell.length_c   1.000
_cell.angle_alpha   90.00
_cell.angle_beta   90.00
_cell.angle_gamma   90.00
#
_symmetry.space_group_name_H-M   'P 1'
#
loop_
_entity.id
_entity.type
_entity.pdbx_description
1 polymer ?
#
loop_
_entity_poly.entity_id
_entity_poly.type
_entity_poly.pdbx_seq_one_letter_code
_entity_poly.pdbx_strand_id
1 'polypeptide(L)'
;MKPVRMIATLRKRHILSLAISLCFAAGGPAVAGDVCDFETAGESGGAATAPGFEALACGTGSDASGSQAVALGRESEATGDFSVALGGGSEASGTRSISIGVASAATQERAIAIGMASQATGYHSAALGGNANAAGARATALGAYSEAGGDSSTAVGGWHDADNDGSIDAGESTLASAGRATAIGAGAHATGIESSAMGVQGNASADRATAIGARANANGIDSTATGVQSLASANFSTATGARSSATGGGATAAGYLSAAGGTAATANGFWATANGDYSSAFGGESVAGGNYATAIGYQSQAAGLGGTALGVMSIASAGLSTAIGGSSTASGTASTALGAGSEASGLGSTSVGQASDASAEHATALGAGSQATGLRSTALGMLSQASAENSTAVGRNSQATGANTTAFGVDSNASGADAMAIGAYSHADGAYAIAVGNASAQGTASLALGAGSETHADATEAVALGAESIADQANTVSIGRVGNERRLVNLAGGTADTDAVNVGQLHPFAAALGGGASFAGGTFLAPTYSIQGNDYNDVGSAFAAVDTRLTELSGQGGIPGPQGPAGPAGPQGPAGPQGPGNPLSVAYDDDGRGSIALEGAAGTTISNVAAGVDATDAVNLQQMDEGDAATLDSATAHADAGDAQTLSTANTYTDTRIADLLGFDPTSINGRLDALEDRFDGVDRRFDRQDKRIDRQGAMGSAMLNMAINAAGSQSPRGRIAVGAGFQGGEQALSIGYGRRVGRGSFSLGGAFSGSEKSAGIGFGLDL
;
A
#
# COMPACT_ATOMS: atom_id res chain seq x y z
N MET A 1 30.57 -6.14 -69.31
CA MET A 1 31.42 -6.43 -70.49
C MET A 1 30.62 -7.31 -71.44
N LYS A 2 30.47 -6.83 -72.69
CA LYS A 2 29.79 -7.40 -73.88
C LYS A 2 28.24 -7.51 -73.95
N PRO A 3 27.64 -7.25 -75.15
CA PRO A 3 26.31 -6.63 -75.34
C PRO A 3 25.41 -7.34 -76.40
N VAL A 4 24.38 -6.62 -76.91
CA VAL A 4 23.55 -6.81 -78.15
C VAL A 4 22.31 -7.74 -77.94
N ARG A 5 21.03 -7.41 -78.26
CA ARG A 5 20.41 -6.70 -79.39
C ARG A 5 19.16 -5.88 -79.00
N MET A 6 19.11 -4.65 -79.50
CA MET A 6 17.93 -3.78 -79.59
C MET A 6 17.31 -4.00 -80.98
N ILE A 7 16.01 -4.34 -81.06
CA ILE A 7 15.22 -4.33 -82.31
C ILE A 7 14.05 -3.36 -82.10
N ALA A 8 13.87 -2.52 -83.12
CA ALA A 8 13.07 -1.32 -83.16
C ALA A 8 11.57 -1.56 -83.39
N THR A 9 10.72 -0.74 -82.76
CA THR A 9 9.41 -0.30 -83.28
C THR A 9 9.00 1.03 -82.64
N LEU A 10 9.56 2.13 -83.14
CA LEU A 10 8.98 3.48 -82.99
C LEU A 10 7.86 3.63 -84.03
N ARG A 11 6.60 3.39 -83.65
CA ARG A 11 5.42 3.71 -84.47
C ARG A 11 4.74 4.99 -83.95
N LYS A 12 4.83 6.03 -84.78
CA LYS A 12 3.92 7.17 -84.98
C LYS A 12 2.97 7.52 -83.81
N ARG A 13 3.35 8.51 -82.98
CA ARG A 13 2.44 9.21 -82.05
C ARG A 13 2.24 10.70 -82.37
N HIS A 14 2.60 11.17 -83.56
CA HIS A 14 2.52 12.60 -83.92
C HIS A 14 1.31 12.99 -84.80
N ILE A 15 0.41 12.08 -85.15
CA ILE A 15 -0.78 12.39 -85.98
C ILE A 15 -2.05 12.55 -85.12
N LEU A 16 -2.14 11.85 -83.97
CA LEU A 16 -3.31 11.93 -83.09
C LEU A 16 -3.38 13.26 -82.30
N SER A 17 -2.22 13.81 -81.92
CA SER A 17 -2.13 15.10 -81.24
C SER A 17 -2.40 16.29 -82.18
N LEU A 18 -2.14 16.14 -83.49
CA LEU A 18 -2.42 17.19 -84.48
C LEU A 18 -3.89 17.22 -84.91
N ALA A 19 -4.58 16.07 -84.95
CA ALA A 19 -6.02 16.00 -85.22
C ALA A 19 -6.86 16.54 -84.05
N ILE A 20 -6.47 16.27 -82.81
CA ILE A 20 -7.15 16.78 -81.61
C ILE A 20 -6.90 18.30 -81.42
N SER A 21 -5.71 18.80 -81.77
CA SER A 21 -5.45 20.26 -81.78
C SER A 21 -6.20 21.02 -82.88
N LEU A 22 -6.50 20.38 -84.02
CA LEU A 22 -7.25 21.05 -85.10
C LEU A 22 -8.74 21.24 -84.76
N CYS A 23 -9.34 20.36 -83.95
CA CYS A 23 -10.74 20.50 -83.52
C CYS A 23 -10.94 21.58 -82.44
N PHE A 24 -9.92 21.94 -81.65
CA PHE A 24 -10.00 23.02 -80.67
C PHE A 24 -9.66 24.42 -81.22
N ALA A 25 -9.14 24.51 -82.45
CA ALA A 25 -8.77 25.78 -83.08
C ALA A 25 -9.85 26.38 -83.99
N ALA A 26 -10.99 25.70 -84.18
CA ALA A 26 -12.14 26.21 -84.92
C ALA A 26 -13.14 26.87 -83.96
N GLY A 27 -12.94 28.16 -83.69
CA GLY A 27 -13.95 29.01 -83.07
C GLY A 27 -15.11 29.26 -84.03
N GLY A 28 -16.04 28.31 -84.09
CA GLY A 28 -17.38 28.46 -84.66
C GLY A 28 -18.35 27.61 -83.83
N PRO A 29 -19.59 28.06 -83.56
CA PRO A 29 -20.56 27.25 -82.82
C PRO A 29 -20.82 25.96 -83.59
N ALA A 30 -20.64 24.80 -82.93
CA ALA A 30 -21.07 23.51 -83.46
C ALA A 30 -22.58 23.59 -83.74
N VAL A 31 -23.00 23.19 -84.94
CA VAL A 31 -24.40 23.20 -85.36
C VAL A 31 -24.99 21.83 -85.03
N ALA A 32 -26.28 21.78 -84.68
CA ALA A 32 -26.98 20.56 -84.29
C ALA A 32 -26.81 19.40 -85.30
N GLY A 33 -26.40 18.22 -84.82
CA GLY A 33 -26.41 16.97 -85.58
C GLY A 33 -25.10 16.57 -86.27
N ASP A 34 -23.95 17.12 -85.88
CA ASP A 34 -22.67 16.72 -86.46
C ASP A 34 -22.31 15.28 -86.07
N VAL A 35 -22.20 14.44 -87.10
CA VAL A 35 -21.75 13.05 -87.03
C VAL A 35 -20.42 12.94 -87.77
N CYS A 36 -19.38 12.41 -87.13
CA CYS A 36 -18.14 12.05 -87.83
C CYS A 36 -17.87 10.54 -87.76
N ASP A 37 -17.44 9.99 -88.89
CA ASP A 37 -17.05 8.58 -89.01
C ASP A 37 -15.53 8.53 -89.26
N PHE A 38 -14.83 7.70 -88.48
CA PHE A 38 -13.37 7.51 -88.56
C PHE A 38 -12.97 6.25 -89.35
N GLU A 39 -13.87 5.65 -90.14
CA GLU A 39 -13.53 4.47 -90.93
C GLU A 39 -12.60 4.73 -92.13
N THR A 40 -11.64 3.83 -92.30
CA THR A 40 -10.90 3.62 -93.55
C THR A 40 -11.85 3.14 -94.65
N ALA A 41 -11.68 3.64 -95.88
CA ALA A 41 -12.55 3.35 -97.03
C ALA A 41 -12.88 1.86 -97.23
N GLY A 42 -14.17 1.50 -97.21
CA GLY A 42 -14.65 0.23 -97.77
C GLY A 42 -15.82 -0.49 -97.09
N GLU A 43 -16.23 -0.14 -95.88
CA GLU A 43 -17.35 -0.78 -95.18
C GLU A 43 -18.50 0.22 -94.99
N SER A 44 -19.73 -0.29 -95.07
CA SER A 44 -20.96 0.47 -94.91
C SER A 44 -21.84 -0.24 -93.89
N GLY A 45 -21.90 0.29 -92.66
CA GLY A 45 -22.82 -0.21 -91.64
C GLY A 45 -22.49 0.18 -90.20
N GLY A 46 -22.90 1.38 -89.78
CA GLY A 46 -23.01 1.74 -88.37
C GLY A 46 -23.09 3.24 -88.13
N ALA A 47 -24.18 3.87 -88.54
CA ALA A 47 -24.35 5.32 -88.41
C ALA A 47 -24.28 5.76 -86.94
N ALA A 48 -23.37 6.68 -86.64
CA ALA A 48 -23.43 7.44 -85.40
C ALA A 48 -24.67 8.34 -85.38
N THR A 49 -25.27 8.53 -84.19
CA THR A 49 -26.52 9.25 -83.99
C THR A 49 -26.32 10.37 -82.97
N ALA A 50 -26.73 11.60 -83.31
CA ALA A 50 -26.70 12.74 -82.39
C ALA A 50 -28.08 13.45 -82.35
N PRO A 51 -29.15 12.78 -81.86
CA PRO A 51 -30.48 13.37 -81.86
C PRO A 51 -30.69 14.44 -80.77
N GLY A 52 -29.78 14.55 -79.80
CA GLY A 52 -29.83 15.57 -78.77
C GLY A 52 -29.59 16.99 -79.32
N PHE A 53 -30.22 17.99 -78.70
CA PHE A 53 -30.00 19.40 -79.06
C PHE A 53 -28.55 19.79 -78.75
N GLU A 54 -27.81 20.35 -79.72
CA GLU A 54 -26.37 20.68 -79.61
C GLU A 54 -25.46 19.47 -79.23
N ALA A 55 -25.86 18.24 -79.57
CA ALA A 55 -25.05 17.05 -79.33
C ALA A 55 -24.01 16.80 -80.44
N LEU A 56 -22.94 16.07 -80.10
CA LEU A 56 -21.86 15.64 -81.01
C LEU A 56 -21.65 14.13 -80.87
N ALA A 57 -21.76 13.37 -81.96
CA ALA A 57 -21.48 11.94 -82.00
C ALA A 57 -20.41 11.60 -83.04
N CYS A 58 -19.41 10.78 -82.70
CA CYS A 58 -18.36 10.40 -83.62
C CYS A 58 -17.83 8.99 -83.41
N GLY A 59 -17.81 8.18 -84.46
CA GLY A 59 -17.37 6.78 -84.47
C GLY A 59 -18.52 5.80 -84.69
N THR A 60 -18.23 4.66 -85.33
CA THR A 60 -19.24 3.66 -85.72
C THR A 60 -20.13 3.25 -84.52
N GLY A 61 -21.44 3.45 -84.66
CA GLY A 61 -22.43 3.13 -83.63
C GLY A 61 -22.43 4.00 -82.37
N SER A 62 -21.76 5.16 -82.37
CA SER A 62 -21.85 6.10 -81.23
C SER A 62 -23.22 6.77 -81.17
N ASP A 63 -23.78 6.96 -79.97
CA ASP A 63 -25.06 7.65 -79.74
C ASP A 63 -24.93 8.82 -78.77
N ALA A 64 -25.28 10.04 -79.19
CA ALA A 64 -25.34 11.24 -78.35
C ALA A 64 -26.79 11.74 -78.27
N SER A 65 -27.64 10.99 -77.57
CA SER A 65 -29.07 11.29 -77.45
C SER A 65 -29.43 12.37 -76.42
N GLY A 66 -28.55 12.64 -75.45
CA GLY A 66 -28.78 13.70 -74.45
C GLY A 66 -28.60 15.11 -75.03
N SER A 67 -29.30 16.11 -74.49
CA SER A 67 -29.06 17.51 -74.88
C SER A 67 -27.65 17.95 -74.49
N GLN A 68 -26.91 18.58 -75.41
CA GLN A 68 -25.51 19.01 -75.22
C GLN A 68 -24.56 17.85 -74.85
N ALA A 69 -24.88 16.63 -75.29
CA ALA A 69 -24.06 15.45 -75.04
C ALA A 69 -22.92 15.29 -76.07
N VAL A 70 -21.82 14.67 -75.66
CA VAL A 70 -20.67 14.38 -76.53
C VAL A 70 -20.33 12.90 -76.46
N ALA A 71 -20.47 12.17 -77.57
CA ALA A 71 -20.09 10.76 -77.70
C ALA A 71 -18.97 10.61 -78.73
N LEU A 72 -17.76 10.20 -78.34
CA LEU A 72 -16.62 9.99 -79.26
C LEU A 72 -15.99 8.61 -79.04
N GLY A 73 -16.19 7.69 -79.98
CA GLY A 73 -15.67 6.33 -79.95
C GLY A 73 -16.63 5.32 -80.61
N ARG A 74 -16.11 4.16 -81.01
CA ARG A 74 -16.96 3.06 -81.51
C ARG A 74 -17.91 2.61 -80.39
N GLU A 75 -19.22 2.60 -80.63
CA GLU A 75 -20.26 2.25 -79.64
C GLU A 75 -20.21 3.10 -78.34
N SER A 76 -19.75 4.36 -78.40
CA SER A 76 -19.85 5.26 -77.23
C SER A 76 -21.28 5.82 -77.09
N GLU A 77 -21.85 5.82 -75.90
CA GLU A 77 -23.21 6.27 -75.61
C GLU A 77 -23.22 7.43 -74.61
N ALA A 78 -23.68 8.61 -75.03
CA ALA A 78 -23.88 9.81 -74.21
C ALA A 78 -25.37 10.18 -74.22
N THR A 79 -26.17 9.45 -73.44
CA THR A 79 -27.65 9.56 -73.45
C THR A 79 -28.19 10.52 -72.39
N GLY A 80 -27.39 10.88 -71.37
CA GLY A 80 -27.77 11.89 -70.38
C GLY A 80 -27.58 13.33 -70.87
N ASP A 81 -28.41 14.27 -70.44
CA ASP A 81 -28.21 15.69 -70.75
C ASP A 81 -26.86 16.20 -70.19
N PHE A 82 -26.12 16.99 -70.96
CA PHE A 82 -24.77 17.49 -70.65
C PHE A 82 -23.73 16.38 -70.38
N SER A 83 -23.94 15.17 -70.91
CA SER A 83 -23.04 14.04 -70.70
C SER A 83 -21.87 14.01 -71.68
N VAL A 84 -20.77 13.36 -71.28
CA VAL A 84 -19.57 13.19 -72.12
C VAL A 84 -19.12 11.74 -72.07
N ALA A 85 -19.20 11.01 -73.19
CA ALA A 85 -18.71 9.64 -73.35
C ALA A 85 -17.55 9.60 -74.36
N LEU A 86 -16.34 9.26 -73.93
CA LEU A 86 -15.13 9.27 -74.75
C LEU A 86 -14.39 7.92 -74.64
N GLY A 87 -14.40 7.12 -75.71
CA GLY A 87 -13.76 5.81 -75.75
C GLY A 87 -14.66 4.74 -76.38
N GLY A 88 -14.07 3.62 -76.80
CA GLY A 88 -14.87 2.53 -77.39
C GLY A 88 -15.77 1.87 -76.33
N GLY A 89 -17.08 1.81 -76.55
CA GLY A 89 -18.04 1.23 -75.61
C GLY A 89 -18.23 2.03 -74.31
N SER A 90 -17.82 3.30 -74.26
CA SER A 90 -18.03 4.15 -73.07
C SER A 90 -19.49 4.58 -72.95
N GLU A 91 -20.10 4.48 -71.77
CA GLU A 91 -21.48 4.88 -71.49
C GLU A 91 -21.52 6.06 -70.49
N ALA A 92 -22.24 7.13 -70.81
CA ALA A 92 -22.53 8.28 -69.97
C ALA A 92 -24.05 8.57 -70.01
N SER A 93 -24.83 7.77 -69.28
CA SER A 93 -26.30 7.82 -69.30
C SER A 93 -26.92 8.75 -68.25
N GLY A 94 -26.16 9.15 -67.24
CA GLY A 94 -26.61 10.11 -66.24
C GLY A 94 -26.56 11.57 -66.70
N THR A 95 -27.45 12.43 -66.21
CA THR A 95 -27.37 13.89 -66.44
C THR A 95 -26.05 14.45 -65.88
N ARG A 96 -25.32 15.24 -66.68
CA ARG A 96 -23.99 15.80 -66.35
C ARG A 96 -22.94 14.73 -66.00
N SER A 97 -23.10 13.51 -66.51
CA SER A 97 -22.13 12.43 -66.30
C SER A 97 -20.95 12.53 -67.26
N ILE A 98 -19.80 12.00 -66.85
CA ILE A 98 -18.57 11.97 -67.66
C ILE A 98 -18.04 10.54 -67.63
N SER A 99 -17.87 9.92 -68.79
CA SER A 99 -17.31 8.58 -68.98
C SER A 99 -16.17 8.66 -69.99
N ILE A 100 -14.93 8.40 -69.56
CA ILE A 100 -13.73 8.51 -70.40
C ILE A 100 -12.90 7.24 -70.26
N GLY A 101 -12.89 6.39 -71.29
CA GLY A 101 -12.17 5.12 -71.28
C GLY A 101 -12.87 4.08 -72.15
N VAL A 102 -12.15 2.99 -72.48
CA VAL A 102 -12.79 1.86 -73.16
C VAL A 102 -13.67 1.12 -72.16
N ALA A 103 -14.95 0.91 -72.50
CA ALA A 103 -15.95 0.25 -71.66
C ALA A 103 -16.18 0.91 -70.28
N SER A 104 -15.89 2.21 -70.13
CA SER A 104 -16.23 2.94 -68.89
C SER A 104 -17.74 3.24 -68.82
N ALA A 105 -18.32 3.30 -67.63
CA ALA A 105 -19.75 3.57 -67.45
C ALA A 105 -19.99 4.61 -66.35
N ALA A 106 -20.71 5.69 -66.66
CA ALA A 106 -21.15 6.71 -65.72
C ALA A 106 -22.68 6.88 -65.84
N THR A 107 -23.43 6.10 -65.05
CA THR A 107 -24.86 5.86 -65.32
C THR A 107 -25.83 6.74 -64.53
N GLN A 108 -25.35 7.46 -63.53
CA GLN A 108 -26.17 8.31 -62.65
C GLN A 108 -25.81 9.80 -62.76
N GLU A 109 -26.68 10.68 -62.23
CA GLU A 109 -26.47 12.14 -62.28
C GLU A 109 -25.10 12.52 -61.66
N ARG A 110 -24.33 13.32 -62.41
CA ARG A 110 -23.00 13.85 -62.05
C ARG A 110 -21.98 12.76 -61.68
N ALA A 111 -22.19 11.53 -62.16
CA ALA A 111 -21.21 10.46 -62.04
C ALA A 111 -20.00 10.71 -62.97
N ILE A 112 -18.79 10.40 -62.51
CA ILE A 112 -17.56 10.57 -63.27
C ILE A 112 -16.79 9.24 -63.30
N ALA A 113 -16.68 8.61 -64.46
CA ALA A 113 -15.90 7.39 -64.70
C ALA A 113 -14.73 7.71 -65.64
N ILE A 114 -13.48 7.52 -65.20
CA ILE A 114 -12.29 7.76 -66.02
C ILE A 114 -11.33 6.56 -65.88
N GLY A 115 -11.14 5.81 -66.96
CA GLY A 115 -10.30 4.60 -66.99
C GLY A 115 -10.93 3.49 -67.83
N MET A 116 -10.12 2.51 -68.25
CA MET A 116 -10.68 1.31 -68.90
C MET A 116 -11.58 0.56 -67.91
N ALA A 117 -12.81 0.24 -68.31
CA ALA A 117 -13.78 -0.48 -67.50
C ALA A 117 -14.10 0.14 -66.12
N SER A 118 -13.86 1.45 -65.93
CA SER A 118 -14.24 2.16 -64.71
C SER A 118 -15.75 2.34 -64.64
N GLN A 119 -16.35 2.15 -63.47
CA GLN A 119 -17.80 2.20 -63.25
C GLN A 119 -18.15 3.22 -62.15
N ALA A 120 -18.85 4.29 -62.52
CA ALA A 120 -19.43 5.26 -61.59
C ALA A 120 -20.96 5.16 -61.67
N THR A 121 -21.55 4.26 -60.88
CA THR A 121 -22.98 3.90 -60.93
C THR A 121 -23.78 4.48 -59.75
N GLY A 122 -23.13 5.23 -58.87
CA GLY A 122 -23.77 5.96 -57.78
C GLY A 122 -24.08 7.42 -58.12
N TYR A 123 -25.11 7.99 -57.51
CA TYR A 123 -25.44 9.41 -57.64
C TYR A 123 -24.28 10.30 -57.15
N HIS A 124 -23.78 11.24 -57.95
CA HIS A 124 -22.58 12.05 -57.63
C HIS A 124 -21.31 11.22 -57.34
N SER A 125 -21.16 10.01 -57.88
CA SER A 125 -19.98 9.19 -57.62
C SER A 125 -18.82 9.50 -58.58
N ALA A 126 -17.60 9.15 -58.19
CA ALA A 126 -16.40 9.31 -59.01
C ALA A 126 -15.54 8.05 -58.97
N ALA A 127 -15.30 7.42 -60.12
CA ALA A 127 -14.43 6.26 -60.30
C ALA A 127 -13.28 6.62 -61.27
N LEU A 128 -12.06 6.73 -60.76
CA LEU A 128 -10.88 7.13 -61.53
C LEU A 128 -9.79 6.06 -61.43
N GLY A 129 -9.60 5.28 -62.50
CA GLY A 129 -8.66 4.15 -62.56
C GLY A 129 -9.23 2.98 -63.36
N GLY A 130 -8.35 2.12 -63.89
CA GLY A 130 -8.81 0.93 -64.61
C GLY A 130 -9.57 -0.02 -63.69
N ASN A 131 -10.79 -0.43 -64.06
CA ASN A 131 -11.69 -1.23 -63.22
C ASN A 131 -12.04 -0.60 -61.84
N ALA A 132 -11.87 0.71 -61.66
CA ALA A 132 -12.37 1.37 -60.44
C ALA A 132 -13.90 1.33 -60.40
N ASN A 133 -14.50 1.06 -59.24
CA ASN A 133 -15.95 0.95 -59.07
C ASN A 133 -16.46 1.86 -57.94
N ALA A 134 -17.26 2.87 -58.26
CA ALA A 134 -17.90 3.77 -57.30
C ALA A 134 -19.43 3.62 -57.40
N ALA A 135 -19.96 2.62 -56.70
CA ALA A 135 -21.38 2.22 -56.76
C ALA A 135 -22.28 2.95 -55.75
N GLY A 136 -21.73 3.37 -54.61
CA GLY A 136 -22.50 4.10 -53.59
C GLY A 136 -22.79 5.55 -53.99
N ALA A 137 -23.87 6.14 -53.46
CA ALA A 137 -24.17 7.56 -53.68
C ALA A 137 -23.08 8.44 -53.04
N ARG A 138 -22.50 9.38 -53.79
CA ARG A 138 -21.35 10.22 -53.40
C ARG A 138 -20.07 9.43 -53.10
N ALA A 139 -19.97 8.20 -53.59
CA ALA A 139 -18.79 7.37 -53.41
C ALA A 139 -17.63 7.86 -54.29
N THR A 140 -16.40 7.74 -53.79
CA THR A 140 -15.18 8.07 -54.54
C THR A 140 -14.25 6.86 -54.57
N ALA A 141 -13.99 6.31 -55.74
CA ALA A 141 -13.02 5.24 -55.98
C ALA A 141 -11.86 5.79 -56.84
N LEU A 142 -10.64 5.79 -56.30
CA LEU A 142 -9.44 6.28 -56.96
C LEU A 142 -8.36 5.19 -56.97
N GLY A 143 -7.98 4.76 -58.16
CA GLY A 143 -6.95 3.77 -58.42
C GLY A 143 -7.47 2.51 -59.12
N ALA A 144 -6.56 1.70 -59.67
CA ALA A 144 -6.96 0.51 -60.41
C ALA A 144 -7.57 -0.54 -59.46
N TYR A 145 -8.76 -1.04 -59.78
CA TYR A 145 -9.51 -2.02 -58.98
C TYR A 145 -9.97 -1.54 -57.59
N SER A 146 -9.92 -0.22 -57.30
CA SER A 146 -10.51 0.30 -56.06
C SER A 146 -12.04 0.23 -56.10
N GLU A 147 -12.67 -0.17 -54.99
CA GLU A 147 -14.11 -0.33 -54.88
C GLU A 147 -14.69 0.51 -53.72
N ALA A 148 -15.55 1.48 -54.06
CA ALA A 148 -16.31 2.29 -53.13
C ALA A 148 -17.81 1.96 -53.27
N GLY A 149 -18.25 0.93 -52.56
CA GLY A 149 -19.60 0.37 -52.67
C GLY A 149 -20.64 1.04 -51.77
N GLY A 150 -20.21 1.60 -50.63
CA GLY A 150 -21.11 2.22 -49.66
C GLY A 150 -21.45 3.69 -49.98
N ASP A 151 -22.59 4.18 -49.48
CA ASP A 151 -22.96 5.58 -49.61
C ASP A 151 -21.97 6.51 -48.90
N SER A 152 -21.51 7.54 -49.59
CA SER A 152 -20.48 8.49 -49.13
C SER A 152 -19.18 7.80 -48.72
N SER A 153 -18.87 6.63 -49.30
CA SER A 153 -17.62 5.91 -49.06
C SER A 153 -16.47 6.46 -49.91
N THR A 154 -15.24 6.25 -49.46
CA THR A 154 -14.03 6.67 -50.17
C THR A 154 -13.04 5.50 -50.19
N ALA A 155 -12.68 5.04 -51.39
CA ALA A 155 -11.64 4.04 -51.62
C ALA A 155 -10.52 4.68 -52.45
N VAL A 156 -9.33 4.80 -51.88
CA VAL A 156 -8.16 5.39 -52.54
C VAL A 156 -6.99 4.41 -52.46
N GLY A 157 -6.54 3.88 -53.58
CA GLY A 157 -5.46 2.89 -53.58
C GLY A 157 -5.49 2.04 -54.84
N GLY A 158 -5.73 0.75 -54.69
CA GLY A 158 -5.84 -0.20 -55.79
C GLY A 158 -5.46 -1.60 -55.35
N TRP A 159 -4.98 -2.38 -56.31
CA TRP A 159 -4.55 -3.77 -56.11
C TRP A 159 -3.19 -3.89 -55.40
N HIS A 160 -3.11 -4.81 -54.45
CA HIS A 160 -1.89 -5.31 -53.82
C HIS A 160 -1.82 -6.82 -53.98
N ASP A 161 -0.96 -7.29 -54.88
CA ASP A 161 -0.63 -8.70 -55.09
C ASP A 161 0.09 -9.26 -53.85
N ALA A 162 -0.63 -9.98 -52.99
CA ALA A 162 -0.17 -10.38 -51.66
C ALA A 162 0.64 -11.68 -51.69
N ASP A 163 0.31 -12.58 -52.60
CA ASP A 163 0.98 -13.87 -52.81
C ASP A 163 1.87 -13.90 -54.05
N ASN A 164 1.88 -12.81 -54.82
CA ASN A 164 2.71 -12.59 -56.00
C ASN A 164 2.38 -13.54 -57.16
N ASP A 165 1.10 -13.93 -57.29
CA ASP A 165 0.60 -14.81 -58.34
C ASP A 165 0.15 -14.05 -59.61
N GLY A 166 0.03 -12.72 -59.51
CA GLY A 166 -0.36 -11.83 -60.61
C GLY A 166 -1.85 -11.82 -60.93
N SER A 167 -2.68 -12.39 -60.06
CA SER A 167 -4.14 -12.40 -60.10
C SER A 167 -4.71 -11.51 -58.99
N ILE A 168 -6.00 -11.16 -59.09
CA ILE A 168 -6.65 -10.33 -58.08
C ILE A 168 -7.47 -11.23 -57.19
N ASP A 169 -7.05 -11.37 -55.95
CA ASP A 169 -7.76 -12.13 -54.94
C ASP A 169 -8.68 -11.28 -54.06
N ALA A 170 -9.59 -11.96 -53.37
CA ALA A 170 -10.39 -11.35 -52.32
C ALA A 170 -9.48 -10.91 -51.16
N GLY A 171 -9.47 -9.62 -50.84
CA GLY A 171 -8.55 -9.06 -49.84
C GLY A 171 -7.43 -8.20 -50.42
N GLU A 172 -7.28 -8.18 -51.75
CA GLU A 172 -6.17 -7.51 -52.40
C GLU A 172 -6.51 -6.16 -53.02
N SER A 173 -7.79 -5.87 -53.23
CA SER A 173 -8.28 -4.57 -53.70
C SER A 173 -8.57 -3.63 -52.54
N THR A 174 -8.42 -2.32 -52.77
CA THR A 174 -8.94 -1.34 -51.82
C THR A 174 -10.47 -1.38 -51.84
N LEU A 175 -11.09 -1.65 -50.69
CA LEU A 175 -12.54 -1.84 -50.54
C LEU A 175 -13.12 -0.96 -49.44
N ALA A 176 -14.04 -0.06 -49.79
CA ALA A 176 -14.90 0.68 -48.88
C ALA A 176 -16.37 0.32 -49.14
N SER A 177 -16.86 -0.75 -48.52
CA SER A 177 -18.15 -1.37 -48.89
C SER A 177 -19.35 -0.85 -48.08
N ALA A 178 -19.13 -0.24 -46.92
CA ALA A 178 -20.20 0.26 -46.05
C ALA A 178 -20.35 1.78 -46.09
N GLY A 179 -21.49 2.27 -45.59
CA GLY A 179 -21.82 3.70 -45.58
C GLY A 179 -20.79 4.52 -44.78
N ARG A 180 -20.33 5.64 -45.35
CA ARG A 180 -19.28 6.52 -44.80
C ARG A 180 -17.95 5.82 -44.50
N ALA A 181 -17.69 4.64 -45.08
CA ALA A 181 -16.44 3.94 -44.91
C ALA A 181 -15.31 4.62 -45.70
N THR A 182 -14.09 4.64 -45.15
CA THR A 182 -12.90 5.21 -45.78
C THR A 182 -11.78 4.18 -45.83
N ALA A 183 -11.40 3.73 -47.02
CA ALA A 183 -10.28 2.84 -47.25
C ALA A 183 -9.18 3.57 -48.04
N ILE A 184 -7.98 3.70 -47.49
CA ILE A 184 -6.85 4.38 -48.11
C ILE A 184 -5.60 3.49 -48.05
N GLY A 185 -5.09 3.08 -49.21
CA GLY A 185 -3.94 2.17 -49.35
C GLY A 185 -4.30 0.93 -50.16
N ALA A 186 -3.31 0.36 -50.86
CA ALA A 186 -3.50 -0.83 -51.68
C ALA A 186 -3.95 -2.02 -50.80
N GLY A 187 -5.04 -2.70 -51.18
CA GLY A 187 -5.64 -3.77 -50.39
C GLY A 187 -6.25 -3.33 -49.04
N ALA A 188 -6.48 -2.04 -48.78
CA ALA A 188 -7.12 -1.59 -47.54
C ALA A 188 -8.64 -1.89 -47.55
N HIS A 189 -9.18 -2.42 -46.45
CA HIS A 189 -10.56 -2.85 -46.31
C HIS A 189 -11.28 -2.10 -45.19
N ALA A 190 -12.26 -1.26 -45.53
CA ALA A 190 -13.16 -0.60 -44.60
C ALA A 190 -14.59 -1.11 -44.87
N THR A 191 -15.02 -2.14 -44.13
CA THR A 191 -16.30 -2.83 -44.37
C THR A 191 -17.36 -2.56 -43.32
N GLY A 192 -17.02 -1.86 -42.23
CA GLY A 192 -17.99 -1.40 -41.23
C GLY A 192 -18.55 -0.01 -41.55
N ILE A 193 -19.75 0.30 -41.03
CA ILE A 193 -20.33 1.64 -41.18
C ILE A 193 -19.44 2.65 -40.45
N GLU A 194 -19.12 3.78 -41.08
CA GLU A 194 -18.19 4.80 -40.54
C GLU A 194 -16.79 4.25 -40.19
N SER A 195 -16.40 3.10 -40.75
CA SER A 195 -15.07 2.54 -40.53
C SER A 195 -13.99 3.27 -41.33
N SER A 196 -12.77 3.29 -40.82
CA SER A 196 -11.61 3.89 -41.48
C SER A 196 -10.44 2.92 -41.49
N ALA A 197 -10.00 2.49 -42.67
CA ALA A 197 -8.83 1.66 -42.87
C ALA A 197 -7.78 2.43 -43.68
N MET A 198 -6.61 2.69 -43.10
CA MET A 198 -5.53 3.45 -43.71
C MET A 198 -4.22 2.67 -43.65
N GLY A 199 -3.59 2.40 -44.78
CA GLY A 199 -2.37 1.61 -44.90
C GLY A 199 -2.56 0.36 -45.77
N VAL A 200 -1.46 -0.16 -46.30
CA VAL A 200 -1.50 -1.38 -47.14
C VAL A 200 -2.07 -2.55 -46.34
N GLN A 201 -3.11 -3.19 -46.86
CA GLN A 201 -3.83 -4.29 -46.19
C GLN A 201 -4.37 -3.94 -44.78
N GLY A 202 -4.61 -2.65 -44.48
CA GLY A 202 -5.31 -2.27 -43.25
C GLY A 202 -6.76 -2.73 -43.31
N ASN A 203 -7.31 -3.25 -42.21
CA ASN A 203 -8.64 -3.85 -42.16
C ASN A 203 -9.44 -3.28 -40.98
N ALA A 204 -10.50 -2.54 -41.28
CA ALA A 204 -11.48 -2.04 -40.32
C ALA A 204 -12.84 -2.67 -40.65
N SER A 205 -13.13 -3.81 -40.04
CA SER A 205 -14.25 -4.67 -40.48
C SER A 205 -15.56 -4.43 -39.73
N ALA A 206 -15.54 -3.72 -38.61
CA ALA A 206 -16.69 -3.44 -37.77
C ALA A 206 -17.08 -1.96 -37.76
N ASP A 207 -18.30 -1.67 -37.31
CA ASP A 207 -18.84 -0.30 -37.27
C ASP A 207 -18.00 0.63 -36.39
N ARG A 208 -17.70 1.82 -36.92
CA ARG A 208 -16.83 2.85 -36.30
C ARG A 208 -15.42 2.35 -35.96
N ALA A 209 -14.98 1.23 -36.54
CA ALA A 209 -13.63 0.72 -36.35
C ALA A 209 -12.60 1.59 -37.10
N THR A 210 -11.46 1.82 -36.48
CA THR A 210 -10.35 2.60 -37.06
C THR A 210 -9.08 1.75 -37.11
N ALA A 211 -8.60 1.41 -38.29
CA ALA A 211 -7.35 0.70 -38.53
C ALA A 211 -6.36 1.61 -39.27
N ILE A 212 -5.23 1.97 -38.65
CA ILE A 212 -4.20 2.83 -39.24
C ILE A 212 -2.84 2.15 -39.14
N GLY A 213 -2.27 1.76 -40.28
CA GLY A 213 -1.00 1.06 -40.39
C GLY A 213 -1.07 -0.12 -41.34
N ALA A 214 0.07 -0.54 -41.86
CA ALA A 214 0.12 -1.72 -42.73
C ALA A 214 -0.32 -2.96 -41.95
N ARG A 215 -1.34 -3.66 -42.46
CA ARG A 215 -1.95 -4.83 -41.80
C ARG A 215 -2.49 -4.56 -40.38
N ALA A 216 -2.85 -3.32 -40.06
CA ALA A 216 -3.60 -3.02 -38.84
C ALA A 216 -5.01 -3.65 -38.94
N ASN A 217 -5.50 -4.30 -37.89
CA ASN A 217 -6.79 -4.98 -37.87
C ASN A 217 -7.66 -4.46 -36.72
N ALA A 218 -8.76 -3.77 -37.05
CA ALA A 218 -9.77 -3.28 -36.12
C ALA A 218 -11.09 -4.00 -36.41
N ASN A 219 -11.37 -5.08 -35.66
CA ASN A 219 -12.48 -6.00 -35.94
C ASN A 219 -13.66 -5.86 -34.95
N GLY A 220 -13.48 -5.10 -33.87
CA GLY A 220 -14.54 -4.82 -32.90
C GLY A 220 -15.30 -3.52 -33.21
N ILE A 221 -16.55 -3.43 -32.77
CA ILE A 221 -17.32 -2.18 -32.84
C ILE A 221 -16.61 -1.11 -32.00
N ASP A 222 -16.47 0.11 -32.53
CA ASP A 222 -15.72 1.20 -31.87
C ASP A 222 -14.26 0.84 -31.52
N SER A 223 -13.66 -0.14 -32.21
CA SER A 223 -12.27 -0.53 -31.98
C SER A 223 -11.28 0.37 -32.72
N THR A 224 -10.09 0.56 -32.15
CA THR A 224 -9.01 1.34 -32.77
C THR A 224 -7.72 0.53 -32.79
N ALA A 225 -7.17 0.25 -33.97
CA ALA A 225 -5.88 -0.39 -34.18
C ALA A 225 -4.95 0.57 -34.92
N THR A 226 -3.93 1.11 -34.25
CA THR A 226 -2.94 2.02 -34.85
C THR A 226 -1.53 1.44 -34.72
N GLY A 227 -0.89 1.09 -35.83
CA GLY A 227 0.44 0.49 -35.88
C GLY A 227 0.53 -0.62 -36.92
N VAL A 228 1.75 -0.92 -37.37
CA VAL A 228 1.95 -2.05 -38.29
C VAL A 228 1.58 -3.35 -37.56
N GLN A 229 0.68 -4.14 -38.14
CA GLN A 229 0.18 -5.40 -37.55
C GLN A 229 -0.48 -5.25 -36.16
N SER A 230 -0.96 -4.06 -35.76
CA SER A 230 -1.75 -3.92 -34.53
C SER A 230 -3.10 -4.62 -34.67
N LEU A 231 -3.61 -5.20 -33.59
CA LEU A 231 -4.89 -5.94 -33.55
C LEU A 231 -5.79 -5.42 -32.43
N ALA A 232 -6.95 -4.90 -32.78
CA ALA A 232 -8.04 -4.56 -31.85
C ALA A 232 -9.27 -5.38 -32.23
N SER A 233 -9.46 -6.55 -31.61
CA SER A 233 -10.45 -7.54 -32.07
C SER A 233 -11.79 -7.51 -31.36
N ALA A 234 -11.86 -6.87 -30.19
CA ALA A 234 -13.07 -6.80 -29.37
C ALA A 234 -13.72 -5.42 -29.38
N ASN A 235 -14.98 -5.34 -29.00
CA ASN A 235 -15.71 -4.06 -28.94
C ASN A 235 -15.03 -3.08 -27.97
N PHE A 236 -14.95 -1.81 -28.35
CA PHE A 236 -14.30 -0.74 -27.60
C PHE A 236 -12.80 -0.95 -27.32
N SER A 237 -12.15 -1.94 -27.96
CA SER A 237 -10.73 -2.22 -27.75
C SER A 237 -9.83 -1.23 -28.49
N THR A 238 -8.69 -0.89 -27.89
CA THR A 238 -7.71 0.03 -28.47
C THR A 238 -6.32 -0.62 -28.47
N ALA A 239 -5.73 -0.81 -29.64
CA ALA A 239 -4.38 -1.32 -29.82
C ALA A 239 -3.52 -0.27 -30.54
N THR A 240 -2.54 0.32 -29.85
CA THR A 240 -1.67 1.38 -30.38
C THR A 240 -0.21 0.96 -30.25
N GLY A 241 0.52 0.87 -31.35
CA GLY A 241 1.89 0.36 -31.41
C GLY A 241 2.03 -0.78 -32.41
N ALA A 242 3.23 -0.97 -32.97
CA ALA A 242 3.42 -2.08 -33.91
C ALA A 242 3.28 -3.42 -33.18
N ARG A 243 2.45 -4.30 -33.74
CA ARG A 243 2.10 -5.62 -33.19
C ARG A 243 1.47 -5.59 -31.80
N SER A 244 0.88 -4.48 -31.37
CA SER A 244 0.04 -4.46 -30.16
C SER A 244 -1.24 -5.27 -30.37
N SER A 245 -1.77 -5.87 -29.32
CA SER A 245 -2.94 -6.75 -29.38
C SER A 245 -3.90 -6.47 -28.23
N ALA A 246 -5.09 -5.93 -28.53
CA ALA A 246 -6.19 -5.75 -27.59
C ALA A 246 -7.36 -6.67 -27.97
N THR A 247 -7.55 -7.74 -27.21
CA THR A 247 -8.54 -8.79 -27.52
C THR A 247 -9.68 -8.89 -26.50
N GLY A 248 -9.55 -8.23 -25.34
CA GLY A 248 -10.64 -8.09 -24.37
C GLY A 248 -11.57 -6.91 -24.69
N GLY A 249 -12.85 -7.01 -24.29
CA GLY A 249 -13.81 -5.91 -24.47
C GLY A 249 -13.39 -4.67 -23.67
N GLY A 250 -13.29 -3.51 -24.31
CA GLY A 250 -12.78 -2.27 -23.68
C GLY A 250 -11.29 -2.31 -23.31
N ALA A 251 -10.53 -3.31 -23.76
CA ALA A 251 -9.12 -3.44 -23.43
C ALA A 251 -8.25 -2.41 -24.18
N THR A 252 -7.18 -1.95 -23.55
CA THR A 252 -6.21 -1.01 -24.14
C THR A 252 -4.81 -1.60 -24.13
N ALA A 253 -4.21 -1.80 -25.30
CA ALA A 253 -2.83 -2.23 -25.47
C ALA A 253 -2.02 -1.12 -26.17
N ALA A 254 -1.14 -0.44 -25.45
CA ALA A 254 -0.32 0.66 -25.96
C ALA A 254 1.18 0.36 -25.82
N GLY A 255 1.88 0.15 -26.93
CA GLY A 255 3.31 -0.17 -26.98
C GLY A 255 3.65 -1.17 -28.07
N TYR A 256 4.95 -1.32 -28.37
CA TYR A 256 5.39 -2.39 -29.27
C TYR A 256 5.17 -3.75 -28.59
N LEU A 257 4.47 -4.65 -29.27
CA LEU A 257 4.12 -5.99 -28.77
C LEU A 257 3.41 -6.00 -27.39
N SER A 258 2.73 -4.92 -27.00
CA SER A 258 1.88 -4.93 -25.80
C SER A 258 0.63 -5.78 -26.03
N ALA A 259 0.17 -6.53 -25.02
CA ALA A 259 -1.01 -7.40 -25.11
C ALA A 259 -2.00 -7.13 -23.96
N ALA A 260 -3.25 -6.82 -24.30
CA ALA A 260 -4.34 -6.68 -23.34
C ALA A 260 -5.45 -7.70 -23.68
N GLY A 261 -5.43 -8.82 -22.96
CA GLY A 261 -6.30 -9.97 -23.20
C GLY A 261 -7.60 -9.97 -22.38
N GLY A 262 -7.55 -9.43 -21.16
CA GLY A 262 -8.69 -9.40 -20.25
C GLY A 262 -9.71 -8.29 -20.58
N THR A 263 -10.95 -8.45 -20.12
CA THR A 263 -11.99 -7.42 -20.24
C THR A 263 -11.59 -6.17 -19.47
N ALA A 264 -11.68 -4.99 -20.09
CA ALA A 264 -11.22 -3.72 -19.54
C ALA A 264 -9.76 -3.73 -19.05
N ALA A 265 -8.93 -4.66 -19.56
CA ALA A 265 -7.52 -4.74 -19.20
C ALA A 265 -6.72 -3.64 -19.91
N THR A 266 -5.68 -3.15 -19.25
CA THR A 266 -4.85 -2.06 -19.77
C THR A 266 -3.38 -2.45 -19.72
N ALA A 267 -2.73 -2.57 -20.88
CA ALA A 267 -1.30 -2.87 -21.01
C ALA A 267 -0.57 -1.71 -21.69
N ASN A 268 0.32 -1.02 -20.99
CA ASN A 268 1.08 0.12 -21.50
C ASN A 268 2.59 -0.11 -21.33
N GLY A 269 3.31 -0.18 -22.44
CA GLY A 269 4.76 -0.41 -22.46
C GLY A 269 5.19 -1.43 -23.52
N PHE A 270 6.49 -1.45 -23.83
CA PHE A 270 7.08 -2.49 -24.67
C PHE A 270 6.87 -3.86 -24.01
N TRP A 271 6.23 -4.82 -24.69
CA TRP A 271 5.92 -6.14 -24.12
C TRP A 271 5.09 -6.16 -22.83
N ALA A 272 4.38 -5.07 -22.49
CA ALA A 272 3.44 -5.09 -21.37
C ALA A 272 2.29 -6.08 -21.65
N THR A 273 1.93 -6.92 -20.68
CA THR A 273 0.87 -7.93 -20.81
C THR A 273 -0.15 -7.80 -19.69
N ALA A 274 -1.42 -7.59 -20.02
CA ALA A 274 -2.54 -7.52 -19.08
C ALA A 274 -3.60 -8.57 -19.48
N ASN A 275 -3.56 -9.75 -18.85
CA ASN A 275 -4.41 -10.89 -19.22
C ASN A 275 -5.63 -11.06 -18.31
N GLY A 276 -5.56 -10.57 -17.07
CA GLY A 276 -6.70 -10.64 -16.16
C GLY A 276 -7.78 -9.61 -16.49
N ASP A 277 -9.04 -9.91 -16.16
CA ASP A 277 -10.12 -8.92 -16.26
C ASP A 277 -9.85 -7.76 -15.30
N TYR A 278 -10.08 -6.52 -15.76
CA TYR A 278 -9.79 -5.28 -15.03
C TYR A 278 -8.33 -5.15 -14.57
N SER A 279 -7.39 -5.84 -15.23
CA SER A 279 -5.98 -5.79 -14.89
C SER A 279 -5.25 -4.60 -15.52
N SER A 280 -4.15 -4.19 -14.90
CA SER A 280 -3.36 -3.03 -15.32
C SER A 280 -1.87 -3.36 -15.32
N ALA A 281 -1.22 -3.33 -16.48
CA ALA A 281 0.21 -3.51 -16.65
C ALA A 281 0.84 -2.22 -17.21
N PHE A 282 1.76 -1.60 -16.47
CA PHE A 282 2.48 -0.39 -16.87
C PHE A 282 3.99 -0.59 -16.73
N GLY A 283 4.72 -0.57 -17.83
CA GLY A 283 6.17 -0.76 -17.84
C GLY A 283 6.62 -1.73 -18.93
N GLY A 284 7.92 -1.73 -19.23
CA GLY A 284 8.47 -2.71 -20.15
C GLY A 284 8.39 -4.12 -19.55
N GLU A 285 7.87 -5.09 -20.29
CA GLU A 285 7.75 -6.50 -19.83
C GLU A 285 6.93 -6.68 -18.53
N SER A 286 6.13 -5.69 -18.12
CA SER A 286 5.24 -5.84 -16.96
C SER A 286 4.11 -6.82 -17.27
N VAL A 287 3.78 -7.72 -16.33
CA VAL A 287 2.72 -8.73 -16.52
C VAL A 287 1.69 -8.62 -15.40
N ALA A 288 0.46 -8.24 -15.74
CA ALA A 288 -0.72 -8.33 -14.88
C ALA A 288 -1.56 -9.54 -15.33
N GLY A 289 -1.27 -10.70 -14.73
CA GLY A 289 -1.87 -12.00 -15.11
C GLY A 289 -3.19 -12.31 -14.41
N GLY A 290 -3.36 -11.87 -13.17
CA GLY A 290 -4.57 -12.12 -12.38
C GLY A 290 -5.69 -11.10 -12.65
N ASN A 291 -6.95 -11.49 -12.40
CA ASN A 291 -8.06 -10.53 -12.43
C ASN A 291 -7.87 -9.46 -11.36
N TYR A 292 -8.19 -8.21 -11.67
CA TYR A 292 -7.94 -7.02 -10.83
C TYR A 292 -6.47 -6.79 -10.47
N ALA A 293 -5.52 -7.47 -11.14
CA ALA A 293 -4.12 -7.34 -10.83
C ALA A 293 -3.53 -6.02 -11.35
N THR A 294 -2.57 -5.46 -10.61
CA THR A 294 -1.86 -4.24 -10.98
C THR A 294 -0.36 -4.52 -10.97
N ALA A 295 0.30 -4.40 -12.12
CA ALA A 295 1.75 -4.54 -12.29
C ALA A 295 2.33 -3.24 -12.85
N ILE A 296 3.17 -2.56 -12.08
CA ILE A 296 3.79 -1.29 -12.47
C ILE A 296 5.31 -1.37 -12.25
N GLY A 297 6.08 -1.31 -13.33
CA GLY A 297 7.55 -1.38 -13.30
C GLY A 297 8.11 -2.25 -14.43
N TYR A 298 9.41 -2.09 -14.72
CA TYR A 298 10.07 -3.00 -15.66
C TYR A 298 10.09 -4.42 -15.08
N GLN A 299 9.57 -5.40 -15.82
CA GLN A 299 9.46 -6.81 -15.39
C GLN A 299 8.67 -7.04 -14.08
N SER A 300 7.81 -6.10 -13.66
CA SER A 300 6.90 -6.34 -12.53
C SER A 300 5.86 -7.40 -12.88
N GLN A 301 5.57 -8.34 -12.00
CA GLN A 301 4.64 -9.45 -12.24
C GLN A 301 3.58 -9.53 -11.14
N ALA A 302 2.32 -9.28 -11.49
CA ALA A 302 1.17 -9.49 -10.63
C ALA A 302 0.32 -10.65 -11.19
N ALA A 303 0.59 -11.88 -10.75
CA ALA A 303 -0.05 -13.08 -11.27
C ALA A 303 -1.30 -13.52 -10.48
N GLY A 304 -1.39 -13.15 -9.20
CA GLY A 304 -2.53 -13.51 -8.34
C GLY A 304 -3.78 -12.66 -8.56
N LEU A 305 -4.95 -13.21 -8.21
CA LEU A 305 -6.22 -12.48 -8.15
C LEU A 305 -6.09 -11.26 -7.21
N GLY A 306 -6.28 -10.05 -7.72
CA GLY A 306 -6.09 -8.82 -6.94
C GLY A 306 -4.64 -8.56 -6.53
N GLY A 307 -3.67 -9.22 -7.17
CA GLY A 307 -2.25 -9.04 -6.87
C GLY A 307 -1.77 -7.64 -7.25
N THR A 308 -0.93 -7.03 -6.42
CA THR A 308 -0.33 -5.71 -6.69
C THR A 308 1.18 -5.81 -6.67
N ALA A 309 1.84 -5.58 -7.81
CA ALA A 309 3.29 -5.55 -7.95
C ALA A 309 3.74 -4.16 -8.42
N LEU A 310 4.41 -3.39 -7.56
CA LEU A 310 4.91 -2.03 -7.86
C LEU A 310 6.42 -1.94 -7.63
N GLY A 311 7.19 -1.81 -8.70
CA GLY A 311 8.65 -1.76 -8.65
C GLY A 311 9.30 -2.56 -9.79
N VAL A 312 10.58 -2.30 -10.06
CA VAL A 312 11.34 -3.10 -11.04
C VAL A 312 11.47 -4.53 -10.50
N MET A 313 11.07 -5.52 -11.30
CA MET A 313 11.11 -6.95 -10.93
C MET A 313 10.34 -7.30 -9.64
N SER A 314 9.34 -6.51 -9.22
CA SER A 314 8.47 -6.89 -8.10
C SER A 314 7.55 -8.05 -8.52
N ILE A 315 7.25 -8.97 -7.60
CA ILE A 315 6.47 -10.18 -7.87
C ILE A 315 5.37 -10.32 -6.83
N ALA A 316 4.11 -10.27 -7.25
CA ALA A 316 2.91 -10.59 -6.46
C ALA A 316 2.22 -11.80 -7.09
N SER A 317 2.60 -13.02 -6.68
CA SER A 317 2.22 -14.25 -7.38
C SER A 317 0.97 -14.94 -6.83
N ALA A 318 0.59 -14.66 -5.58
CA ALA A 318 -0.58 -15.27 -4.93
C ALA A 318 -1.78 -14.32 -4.83
N GLY A 319 -2.97 -14.87 -4.55
CA GLY A 319 -4.19 -14.07 -4.42
C GLY A 319 -4.09 -13.03 -3.30
N LEU A 320 -4.57 -11.81 -3.56
CA LEU A 320 -4.53 -10.66 -2.65
C LEU A 320 -3.11 -10.29 -2.16
N SER A 321 -2.07 -10.74 -2.85
CA SER A 321 -0.68 -10.42 -2.47
C SER A 321 -0.28 -9.02 -2.91
N THR A 322 0.52 -8.33 -2.11
CA THR A 322 1.02 -6.98 -2.39
C THR A 322 2.54 -6.95 -2.29
N ALA A 323 3.23 -6.67 -3.39
CA ALA A 323 4.68 -6.52 -3.47
C ALA A 323 5.03 -5.10 -3.95
N ILE A 324 5.65 -4.30 -3.09
CA ILE A 324 6.04 -2.92 -3.38
C ILE A 324 7.52 -2.72 -3.07
N GLY A 325 8.33 -2.45 -4.09
CA GLY A 325 9.78 -2.32 -4.00
C GLY A 325 10.50 -2.99 -5.16
N GLY A 326 11.73 -2.57 -5.45
CA GLY A 326 12.56 -3.27 -6.44
C GLY A 326 12.84 -4.69 -5.98
N SER A 327 12.54 -5.70 -6.80
CA SER A 327 12.74 -7.12 -6.47
C SER A 327 11.98 -7.61 -5.21
N SER A 328 10.95 -6.90 -4.74
CA SER A 328 10.09 -7.38 -3.65
C SER A 328 9.26 -8.58 -4.11
N THR A 329 9.09 -9.60 -3.27
CA THR A 329 8.33 -10.82 -3.60
C THR A 329 7.26 -11.09 -2.54
N ALA A 330 5.99 -11.09 -2.95
CA ALA A 330 4.84 -11.51 -2.16
C ALA A 330 4.22 -12.75 -2.82
N SER A 331 4.52 -13.93 -2.28
CA SER A 331 4.13 -15.23 -2.85
C SER A 331 3.18 -16.04 -1.97
N GLY A 332 2.91 -15.58 -0.73
CA GLY A 332 1.84 -16.11 0.09
C GLY A 332 0.48 -15.47 -0.23
N THR A 333 -0.62 -16.22 -0.11
CA THR A 333 -1.97 -15.63 -0.23
C THR A 333 -2.18 -14.56 0.85
N ALA A 334 -2.74 -13.41 0.48
CA ALA A 334 -2.91 -12.25 1.35
C ALA A 334 -1.60 -11.75 2.02
N SER A 335 -0.45 -12.05 1.42
CA SER A 335 0.86 -11.58 1.91
C SER A 335 1.15 -10.15 1.49
N THR A 336 1.95 -9.44 2.29
CA THR A 336 2.42 -8.08 1.99
C THR A 336 3.94 -8.01 2.10
N ALA A 337 4.62 -7.67 1.01
CA ALA A 337 6.05 -7.41 0.94
C ALA A 337 6.29 -5.94 0.54
N LEU A 338 6.85 -5.13 1.45
CA LEU A 338 7.14 -3.71 1.25
C LEU A 338 8.60 -3.39 1.53
N GLY A 339 9.39 -3.14 0.48
CA GLY A 339 10.81 -2.85 0.58
C GLY A 339 11.60 -3.48 -0.57
N ALA A 340 12.77 -2.91 -0.90
CA ALA A 340 13.60 -3.51 -1.93
C ALA A 340 14.11 -4.89 -1.48
N GLY A 341 13.83 -5.93 -2.25
CA GLY A 341 14.16 -7.32 -1.92
C GLY A 341 13.43 -7.91 -0.72
N SER A 342 12.35 -7.28 -0.22
CA SER A 342 11.53 -7.87 0.85
C SER A 342 10.83 -9.14 0.34
N GLU A 343 10.78 -10.19 1.15
CA GLU A 343 10.12 -11.45 0.84
C GLU A 343 9.00 -11.74 1.85
N ALA A 344 7.78 -12.01 1.36
CA ALA A 344 6.62 -12.45 2.12
C ALA A 344 6.03 -13.70 1.45
N SER A 345 6.49 -14.89 1.82
CA SER A 345 6.11 -16.15 1.18
C SER A 345 5.11 -16.99 1.98
N GLY A 346 4.89 -16.66 3.25
CA GLY A 346 3.87 -17.31 4.09
C GLY A 346 2.44 -16.82 3.84
N LEU A 347 1.44 -17.66 4.11
CA LEU A 347 0.02 -17.28 4.09
C LEU A 347 -0.23 -16.13 5.09
N GLY A 348 -0.80 -15.02 4.64
CA GLY A 348 -1.08 -13.84 5.48
C GLY A 348 0.16 -13.22 6.13
N SER A 349 1.35 -13.48 5.59
CA SER A 349 2.61 -12.94 6.10
C SER A 349 2.78 -11.47 5.75
N THR A 350 3.52 -10.74 6.58
CA THR A 350 3.83 -9.32 6.38
C THR A 350 5.33 -9.09 6.51
N SER A 351 5.97 -8.61 5.46
CA SER A 351 7.40 -8.31 5.39
C SER A 351 7.58 -6.84 4.98
N VAL A 352 8.14 -6.03 5.87
CA VAL A 352 8.32 -4.59 5.66
C VAL A 352 9.74 -4.18 6.02
N GLY A 353 10.55 -3.83 5.01
CA GLY A 353 11.96 -3.49 5.17
C GLY A 353 12.79 -3.91 3.96
N GLN A 354 13.95 -3.29 3.77
CA GLN A 354 14.89 -3.76 2.75
C GLN A 354 15.39 -5.15 3.16
N ALA A 355 15.24 -6.13 2.25
CA ALA A 355 15.59 -7.54 2.50
C ALA A 355 14.98 -8.16 3.77
N SER A 356 13.82 -7.70 4.24
CA SER A 356 13.07 -8.41 5.28
C SER A 356 12.50 -9.72 4.73
N ASP A 357 12.37 -10.74 5.57
CA ASP A 357 11.88 -12.08 5.21
C ASP A 357 10.78 -12.52 6.19
N ALA A 358 9.56 -12.68 5.71
CA ALA A 358 8.44 -13.29 6.42
C ALA A 358 7.95 -14.53 5.63
N SER A 359 8.64 -15.65 5.79
CA SER A 359 8.43 -16.85 4.97
C SER A 359 7.46 -17.88 5.56
N ALA A 360 7.09 -17.75 6.83
CA ALA A 360 6.13 -18.64 7.48
C ALA A 360 4.71 -18.06 7.54
N GLU A 361 3.71 -18.94 7.69
CA GLU A 361 2.30 -18.53 7.82
C GLU A 361 2.08 -17.61 9.02
N HIS A 362 1.34 -16.52 8.78
CA HIS A 362 1.07 -15.45 9.73
C HIS A 362 2.33 -14.84 10.37
N ALA A 363 3.48 -14.94 9.72
CA ALA A 363 4.71 -14.33 10.18
C ALA A 363 4.74 -12.82 9.89
N THR A 364 5.31 -12.04 10.79
CA THR A 364 5.46 -10.58 10.65
C THR A 364 6.93 -10.18 10.82
N ALA A 365 7.57 -9.72 9.75
CA ALA A 365 8.93 -9.18 9.75
C ALA A 365 8.90 -7.67 9.46
N LEU A 366 9.35 -6.83 10.40
CA LEU A 366 9.40 -5.37 10.26
C LEU A 366 10.79 -4.84 10.61
N GLY A 367 11.53 -4.34 9.61
CA GLY A 367 12.90 -3.86 9.75
C GLY A 367 13.81 -4.32 8.61
N ALA A 368 14.90 -3.60 8.34
CA ALA A 368 15.85 -4.05 7.33
C ALA A 368 16.52 -5.36 7.76
N GLY A 369 16.42 -6.40 6.91
CA GLY A 369 16.95 -7.73 7.20
C GLY A 369 16.28 -8.47 8.37
N SER A 370 15.10 -8.05 8.84
CA SER A 370 14.34 -8.82 9.84
C SER A 370 13.89 -10.15 9.25
N GLN A 371 13.88 -11.21 10.07
CA GLN A 371 13.59 -12.58 9.66
C GLN A 371 12.53 -13.18 10.59
N ALA A 372 11.30 -13.33 10.10
CA ALA A 372 10.21 -14.04 10.75
C ALA A 372 9.95 -15.35 9.99
N THR A 373 10.73 -16.39 10.31
CA THR A 373 10.73 -17.68 9.58
C THR A 373 9.99 -18.79 10.33
N GLY A 374 9.53 -18.52 11.56
CA GLY A 374 8.69 -19.44 12.34
C GLY A 374 7.19 -19.23 12.12
N LEU A 375 6.37 -20.28 12.29
CA LEU A 375 4.90 -20.18 12.22
C LEU A 375 4.38 -19.17 13.25
N ARG A 376 3.54 -18.20 12.83
CA ARG A 376 3.01 -17.11 13.68
C ARG A 376 4.10 -16.30 14.41
N SER A 377 5.32 -16.27 13.85
CA SER A 377 6.44 -15.54 14.45
C SER A 377 6.36 -14.03 14.18
N THR A 378 6.97 -13.24 15.06
CA THR A 378 7.02 -11.78 14.93
C THR A 378 8.46 -11.28 15.15
N ALA A 379 9.07 -10.69 14.14
CA ALA A 379 10.41 -10.10 14.18
C ALA A 379 10.33 -8.58 13.91
N LEU A 380 10.58 -7.76 14.92
CA LEU A 380 10.49 -6.29 14.86
C LEU A 380 11.86 -5.65 15.18
N GLY A 381 12.54 -5.11 14.19
CA GLY A 381 13.86 -4.48 14.33
C GLY A 381 14.81 -4.83 13.19
N MET A 382 15.84 -4.02 12.98
CA MET A 382 16.89 -4.35 12.02
C MET A 382 17.57 -5.65 12.44
N LEU A 383 17.63 -6.63 11.54
CA LEU A 383 18.24 -7.95 11.76
C LEU A 383 17.63 -8.75 12.93
N SER A 384 16.42 -8.43 13.39
CA SER A 384 15.73 -9.29 14.36
C SER A 384 15.39 -10.64 13.73
N GLN A 385 15.46 -11.71 14.53
CA GLN A 385 15.21 -13.07 14.06
C GLN A 385 14.22 -13.79 15.00
N ALA A 386 13.07 -14.15 14.48
CA ALA A 386 12.06 -14.99 15.13
C ALA A 386 11.86 -16.25 14.28
N SER A 387 12.60 -17.33 14.61
CA SER A 387 12.76 -18.49 13.72
C SER A 387 11.97 -19.73 14.13
N ALA A 388 11.26 -19.68 15.25
CA ALA A 388 10.48 -20.79 15.78
C ALA A 388 8.98 -20.46 15.89
N GLU A 389 8.15 -21.48 16.09
CA GLU A 389 6.70 -21.30 16.24
C GLU A 389 6.36 -20.38 17.42
N ASN A 390 5.43 -19.45 17.21
CA ASN A 390 4.98 -18.44 18.19
C ASN A 390 6.13 -17.63 18.82
N SER A 391 7.29 -17.55 18.17
CA SER A 391 8.43 -16.77 18.67
C SER A 391 8.26 -15.27 18.38
N THR A 392 8.67 -14.43 19.32
CA THR A 392 8.61 -12.96 19.20
C THR A 392 9.98 -12.35 19.49
N ALA A 393 10.57 -11.66 18.51
CA ALA A 393 11.85 -10.98 18.62
C ALA A 393 11.67 -9.47 18.36
N VAL A 394 11.92 -8.63 19.36
CA VAL A 394 11.75 -7.17 19.29
C VAL A 394 13.04 -6.47 19.69
N GLY A 395 13.70 -5.82 18.74
CA GLY A 395 14.97 -5.10 18.93
C GLY A 395 15.94 -5.34 17.79
N ARG A 396 16.96 -4.47 17.67
CA ARG A 396 18.04 -4.72 16.70
C ARG A 396 18.75 -6.02 17.09
N ASN A 397 18.85 -6.96 16.16
CA ASN A 397 19.57 -8.24 16.34
C ASN A 397 19.04 -9.08 17.54
N SER A 398 17.79 -8.89 17.96
CA SER A 398 17.12 -9.77 18.92
C SER A 398 16.87 -11.14 18.28
N GLN A 399 17.09 -12.23 19.02
CA GLN A 399 16.97 -13.61 18.54
C GLN A 399 15.98 -14.38 19.42
N ALA A 400 14.86 -14.81 18.84
CA ALA A 400 13.87 -15.69 19.46
C ALA A 400 13.86 -17.00 18.65
N THR A 401 14.69 -17.96 19.07
CA THR A 401 14.98 -19.18 18.29
C THR A 401 14.36 -20.44 18.90
N GLY A 402 13.93 -20.39 20.16
CA GLY A 402 13.10 -21.45 20.77
C GLY A 402 11.61 -21.28 20.46
N ALA A 403 10.83 -22.36 20.53
CA ALA A 403 9.37 -22.30 20.36
C ALA A 403 8.70 -21.54 21.52
N ASN A 404 7.64 -20.79 21.24
CA ASN A 404 6.90 -19.96 22.21
C ASN A 404 7.77 -18.96 22.98
N THR A 405 8.86 -18.48 22.38
CA THR A 405 9.80 -17.58 23.05
C THR A 405 9.47 -16.10 22.87
N THR A 406 9.97 -15.28 23.79
CA THR A 406 9.98 -13.82 23.65
C THR A 406 11.37 -13.26 23.92
N ALA A 407 11.99 -12.64 22.93
CA ALA A 407 13.24 -11.88 23.05
C ALA A 407 12.96 -10.39 22.82
N PHE A 408 13.04 -9.57 23.85
CA PHE A 408 12.72 -8.15 23.82
C PHE A 408 13.94 -7.32 24.27
N GLY A 409 14.63 -6.68 23.33
CA GLY A 409 15.83 -5.88 23.59
C GLY A 409 16.81 -5.92 22.43
N VAL A 410 17.75 -4.97 22.42
CA VAL A 410 18.87 -5.03 21.47
C VAL A 410 19.79 -6.18 21.85
N ASP A 411 20.10 -7.06 20.88
CA ASP A 411 20.95 -8.24 21.07
C ASP A 411 20.42 -9.22 22.17
N SER A 412 19.13 -9.19 22.51
CA SER A 412 18.50 -10.17 23.42
C SER A 412 18.36 -11.54 22.74
N ASN A 413 18.53 -12.64 23.48
CA ASN A 413 18.48 -14.00 22.97
C ASN A 413 17.57 -14.89 23.85
N ALA A 414 16.50 -15.42 23.29
CA ALA A 414 15.65 -16.43 23.90
C ALA A 414 15.73 -17.71 23.05
N SER A 415 16.58 -18.65 23.48
CA SER A 415 16.89 -19.88 22.73
C SER A 415 16.25 -21.15 23.31
N GLY A 416 15.94 -21.16 24.61
CA GLY A 416 15.18 -22.23 25.24
C GLY A 416 13.70 -22.22 24.85
N ALA A 417 13.05 -23.38 24.77
CA ALA A 417 11.60 -23.45 24.55
C ALA A 417 10.84 -22.77 25.70
N ASP A 418 9.77 -22.03 25.38
CA ASP A 418 8.96 -21.26 26.35
C ASP A 418 9.78 -20.22 27.16
N ALA A 419 10.96 -19.82 26.67
CA ALA A 419 11.86 -18.89 27.36
C ALA A 419 11.52 -17.40 27.09
N MET A 420 11.86 -16.55 28.05
CA MET A 420 11.66 -15.09 27.98
C MET A 420 12.95 -14.34 28.30
N ALA A 421 13.47 -13.58 27.34
CA ALA A 421 14.64 -12.71 27.49
C ALA A 421 14.21 -11.25 27.30
N ILE A 422 14.25 -10.43 28.36
CA ILE A 422 13.81 -9.02 28.34
C ILE A 422 14.94 -8.11 28.81
N GLY A 423 15.49 -7.28 27.93
CA GLY A 423 16.60 -6.37 28.21
C GLY A 423 17.68 -6.43 27.13
N ALA A 424 18.53 -5.41 27.08
CA ALA A 424 19.67 -5.44 26.16
C ALA A 424 20.66 -6.55 26.59
N TYR A 425 21.03 -7.41 25.64
CA TYR A 425 21.89 -8.57 25.85
C TYR A 425 21.40 -9.61 26.88
N SER A 426 20.09 -9.65 27.18
CA SER A 426 19.51 -10.74 27.97
C SER A 426 19.66 -12.08 27.25
N HIS A 427 19.95 -13.17 27.98
CA HIS A 427 20.07 -14.53 27.46
C HIS A 427 19.19 -15.47 28.28
N ALA A 428 18.17 -16.06 27.68
CA ALA A 428 17.35 -17.10 28.27
C ALA A 428 17.52 -18.39 27.45
N ASP A 429 18.49 -19.21 27.86
CA ASP A 429 18.95 -20.39 27.11
C ASP A 429 18.31 -21.70 27.61
N GLY A 430 17.90 -21.74 28.88
CA GLY A 430 17.16 -22.88 29.43
C GLY A 430 15.70 -22.93 28.97
N ALA A 431 15.10 -24.11 28.85
CA ALA A 431 13.66 -24.24 28.63
C ALA A 431 12.90 -23.65 29.83
N TYR A 432 11.82 -22.90 29.59
CA TYR A 432 11.07 -22.13 30.61
C TYR A 432 11.92 -21.08 31.36
N ALA A 433 13.11 -20.73 30.87
CA ALA A 433 13.98 -19.78 31.55
C ALA A 433 13.51 -18.34 31.33
N ILE A 434 13.72 -17.49 32.34
CA ILE A 434 13.37 -16.07 32.30
C ILE A 434 14.63 -15.26 32.65
N ALA A 435 15.08 -14.41 31.72
CA ALA A 435 16.17 -13.47 31.92
C ALA A 435 15.68 -12.03 31.77
N VAL A 436 15.80 -11.22 32.81
CA VAL A 436 15.34 -9.82 32.82
C VAL A 436 16.47 -8.86 33.21
N GLY A 437 16.76 -7.90 32.33
CA GLY A 437 17.96 -7.06 32.37
C GLY A 437 19.09 -7.63 31.52
N ASN A 438 20.31 -7.15 31.72
CA ASN A 438 21.52 -7.78 31.18
C ASN A 438 21.80 -9.09 31.96
N ALA A 439 20.92 -10.08 31.83
CA ALA A 439 20.88 -11.28 32.65
C ALA A 439 21.09 -12.54 31.80
N SER A 440 21.55 -13.63 32.42
CA SER A 440 21.76 -14.92 31.76
C SER A 440 21.05 -16.03 32.54
N ALA A 441 19.95 -16.57 32.03
CA ALA A 441 19.24 -17.71 32.60
C ALA A 441 19.50 -18.98 31.78
N GLN A 442 20.48 -19.79 32.19
CA GLN A 442 20.89 -20.99 31.43
C GLN A 442 20.19 -22.27 31.92
N GLY A 443 19.76 -22.31 33.18
CA GLY A 443 19.08 -23.47 33.78
C GLY A 443 17.64 -23.64 33.31
N THR A 444 17.14 -24.88 33.28
CA THR A 444 15.72 -25.16 32.98
C THR A 444 14.82 -24.59 34.07
N ALA A 445 13.71 -23.94 33.70
CA ALA A 445 12.77 -23.29 34.60
C ALA A 445 13.44 -22.30 35.58
N SER A 446 14.55 -21.69 35.17
CA SER A 446 15.32 -20.78 36.01
C SER A 446 14.98 -19.30 35.76
N LEU A 447 15.23 -18.45 36.75
CA LEU A 447 15.00 -17.00 36.68
C LEU A 447 16.28 -16.23 37.00
N ALA A 448 16.73 -15.36 36.10
CA ALA A 448 17.78 -14.39 36.35
C ALA A 448 17.21 -12.97 36.24
N LEU A 449 17.15 -12.23 37.34
CA LEU A 449 16.57 -10.88 37.41
C LEU A 449 17.61 -9.86 37.89
N GLY A 450 18.12 -9.05 36.97
CA GLY A 450 19.06 -7.96 37.26
C GLY A 450 20.25 -7.91 36.31
N ALA A 451 20.96 -6.78 36.27
CA ALA A 451 22.16 -6.66 35.46
C ALA A 451 23.28 -7.58 35.99
N GLY A 452 23.83 -8.43 35.13
CA GLY A 452 24.84 -9.44 35.48
C GLY A 452 24.31 -10.60 36.33
N SER A 453 23.00 -10.74 36.54
CA SER A 453 22.47 -11.91 37.26
C SER A 453 22.57 -13.16 36.37
N GLU A 454 22.96 -14.29 36.96
CA GLU A 454 23.21 -15.53 36.23
C GLU A 454 22.65 -16.76 36.97
N THR A 455 21.95 -17.63 36.23
CA THR A 455 21.72 -19.02 36.64
C THR A 455 22.56 -19.94 35.75
N HIS A 456 23.28 -20.88 36.34
CA HIS A 456 24.06 -21.86 35.58
C HIS A 456 23.17 -22.89 34.87
N ALA A 457 23.69 -23.50 33.81
CA ALA A 457 22.97 -24.50 33.01
C ALA A 457 22.42 -25.69 33.83
N ASP A 458 23.16 -26.12 34.86
CA ASP A 458 22.77 -27.25 35.72
C ASP A 458 21.86 -26.84 36.90
N ALA A 459 21.59 -25.53 37.06
CA ALA A 459 20.78 -24.97 38.15
C ALA A 459 19.28 -24.93 37.78
N THR A 460 18.67 -26.11 37.64
CA THR A 460 17.23 -26.26 37.36
C THR A 460 16.37 -25.65 38.47
N GLU A 461 15.29 -24.94 38.12
CA GLU A 461 14.38 -24.27 39.06
C GLU A 461 15.07 -23.27 40.00
N ALA A 462 16.24 -22.74 39.60
CA ALA A 462 16.99 -21.78 40.38
C ALA A 462 16.59 -20.32 40.08
N VAL A 463 16.72 -19.45 41.07
CA VAL A 463 16.44 -18.02 40.97
C VAL A 463 17.66 -17.19 41.39
N ALA A 464 18.25 -16.45 40.47
CA ALA A 464 19.23 -15.40 40.76
C ALA A 464 18.52 -14.05 40.83
N LEU A 465 18.35 -13.51 42.04
CA LEU A 465 17.59 -12.29 42.31
C LEU A 465 18.51 -11.12 42.66
N GLY A 466 18.53 -10.11 41.79
CA GLY A 466 19.34 -8.90 41.93
C GLY A 466 20.58 -8.90 41.05
N ALA A 467 21.15 -7.70 40.83
CA ALA A 467 22.33 -7.52 39.98
C ALA A 467 23.52 -8.38 40.44
N GLU A 468 24.28 -8.98 39.54
CA GLU A 468 25.42 -9.87 39.86
C GLU A 468 25.10 -11.07 40.78
N SER A 469 23.82 -11.40 41.02
CA SER A 469 23.48 -12.63 41.75
C SER A 469 23.80 -13.85 40.91
N ILE A 470 24.39 -14.88 41.52
CA ILE A 470 24.72 -16.14 40.85
C ILE A 470 23.99 -17.26 41.57
N ALA A 471 23.16 -18.01 40.84
CA ALA A 471 22.55 -19.25 41.31
C ALA A 471 23.18 -20.44 40.57
N ASP A 472 23.98 -21.23 41.30
CA ASP A 472 24.78 -22.34 40.77
C ASP A 472 24.26 -23.72 41.19
N GLN A 473 23.13 -23.76 41.89
CA GLN A 473 22.51 -24.98 42.43
C GLN A 473 21.03 -25.04 42.09
N ALA A 474 20.54 -26.24 41.76
CA ALA A 474 19.13 -26.47 41.48
C ALA A 474 18.26 -26.21 42.72
N ASN A 475 17.01 -25.78 42.51
CA ASN A 475 16.02 -25.51 43.56
C ASN A 475 16.48 -24.48 44.61
N THR A 476 17.20 -23.44 44.21
CA THR A 476 17.69 -22.41 45.13
C THR A 476 17.28 -21.00 44.71
N VAL A 477 17.15 -20.10 45.69
CA VAL A 477 17.06 -18.66 45.46
C VAL A 477 18.34 -18.01 45.97
N SER A 478 19.18 -17.52 45.05
CA SER A 478 20.37 -16.75 45.36
C SER A 478 20.07 -15.26 45.26
N ILE A 479 20.25 -14.53 46.37
CA ILE A 479 20.12 -13.07 46.42
C ILE A 479 21.47 -12.35 46.28
N GLY A 480 22.53 -13.03 45.86
CA GLY A 480 23.87 -12.46 45.71
C GLY A 480 24.85 -13.43 45.10
N ARG A 481 26.14 -13.24 45.38
CA ARG A 481 27.21 -14.19 45.04
C ARG A 481 28.20 -14.24 46.19
N VAL A 482 29.05 -15.26 46.23
CA VAL A 482 30.07 -15.41 47.27
C VAL A 482 30.91 -14.13 47.37
N GLY A 483 30.97 -13.55 48.58
CA GLY A 483 31.66 -12.29 48.87
C GLY A 483 30.88 -11.01 48.54
N ASN A 484 29.67 -11.13 47.98
CA ASN A 484 28.72 -10.04 47.73
C ASN A 484 27.29 -10.48 48.08
N GLU A 485 27.11 -11.01 49.29
CA GLU A 485 25.82 -11.43 49.82
C GLU A 485 24.92 -10.23 50.13
N ARG A 486 23.62 -10.38 49.91
CA ARG A 486 22.62 -9.37 50.29
C ARG A 486 21.93 -9.74 51.59
N ARG A 487 21.45 -8.71 52.29
CA ARG A 487 20.59 -8.88 53.45
C ARG A 487 19.14 -9.00 53.03
N LEU A 488 18.44 -9.98 53.59
CA LEU A 488 16.98 -10.02 53.59
C LEU A 488 16.48 -9.20 54.79
N VAL A 489 15.76 -8.11 54.52
CA VAL A 489 15.22 -7.20 55.54
C VAL A 489 13.69 -7.17 55.46
N ASN A 490 13.02 -6.74 56.54
CA ASN A 490 11.56 -6.78 56.68
C ASN A 490 10.97 -8.20 56.61
N LEU A 491 11.74 -9.19 57.07
CA LEU A 491 11.30 -10.58 57.18
C LEU A 491 10.56 -10.78 58.51
N ALA A 492 9.27 -11.10 58.45
CA ALA A 492 8.49 -11.51 59.62
C ALA A 492 9.05 -12.81 60.23
N GLY A 493 8.73 -13.08 61.49
CA GLY A 493 9.21 -14.29 62.15
C GLY A 493 8.58 -15.54 61.53
N GLY A 494 9.39 -16.57 61.28
CA GLY A 494 8.91 -17.85 60.79
C GLY A 494 8.10 -18.61 61.84
N THR A 495 7.00 -19.23 61.44
CA THR A 495 6.13 -20.00 62.35
C THR A 495 6.06 -21.48 61.99
N ALA A 496 6.40 -21.84 60.75
CA ALA A 496 6.55 -23.23 60.29
C ALA A 496 8.03 -23.66 60.21
N ASP A 497 8.28 -24.97 60.20
CA ASP A 497 9.62 -25.56 60.11
C ASP A 497 10.37 -25.18 58.82
N THR A 498 9.65 -24.76 57.78
CA THR A 498 10.22 -24.35 56.48
C THR A 498 10.37 -22.84 56.32
N ASP A 499 9.99 -22.06 57.32
CA ASP A 499 10.10 -20.60 57.25
C ASP A 499 11.52 -20.14 57.56
N ALA A 500 11.92 -19.01 56.97
CA ALA A 500 13.17 -18.37 57.34
C ALA A 500 13.08 -17.75 58.74
N VAL A 501 14.07 -18.04 59.59
CA VAL A 501 14.18 -17.47 60.94
C VAL A 501 14.81 -16.08 60.85
N ASN A 502 14.16 -15.07 61.45
CA ASN A 502 14.73 -13.72 61.53
C ASN A 502 15.55 -13.53 62.84
N VAL A 503 16.32 -12.44 62.93
CA VAL A 503 17.16 -12.16 64.11
C VAL A 503 16.35 -12.00 65.40
N GLY A 504 15.11 -11.50 65.30
CA GLY A 504 14.18 -11.37 66.42
C GLY A 504 13.88 -12.68 67.12
N GLN A 505 13.79 -13.78 66.37
CA GLN A 505 13.51 -15.12 66.89
C GLN A 505 14.75 -15.80 67.50
N LEU A 506 15.96 -15.39 67.12
CA LEU A 506 17.19 -15.95 67.65
C LEU A 506 17.54 -15.37 69.05
N HIS A 507 17.09 -14.15 69.36
CA HIS A 507 17.27 -13.53 70.67
C HIS A 507 16.73 -14.37 71.85
N PRO A 508 15.45 -14.80 71.87
CA PRO A 508 14.92 -15.62 72.96
C PRO A 508 15.58 -17.00 73.05
N PHE A 509 16.02 -17.57 71.91
CA PHE A 509 16.79 -18.83 71.91
C PHE A 509 18.16 -18.67 72.60
N ALA A 510 18.89 -17.58 72.31
CA ALA A 510 20.15 -17.29 72.99
C ALA A 510 19.95 -17.03 74.49
N ALA A 511 18.90 -16.29 74.87
CA ALA A 511 18.57 -16.04 76.28
C ALA A 511 18.26 -17.33 77.05
N ALA A 512 17.63 -18.33 76.41
CA ALA A 512 17.29 -19.61 77.02
C ALA A 512 18.52 -20.44 77.46
N LEU A 513 19.71 -20.20 76.89
CA LEU A 513 20.94 -20.85 77.32
C LEU A 513 21.46 -20.31 78.68
N GLY A 514 21.08 -19.09 79.09
CA GLY A 514 21.58 -18.48 80.33
C GLY A 514 23.08 -18.11 80.25
N GLY A 515 23.73 -17.88 81.40
CA GLY A 515 25.18 -17.60 81.45
C GLY A 515 25.65 -16.37 80.66
N GLY A 516 24.75 -15.44 80.30
CA GLY A 516 25.08 -14.27 79.47
C GLY A 516 25.12 -14.51 77.96
N ALA A 517 24.65 -15.66 77.47
CA ALA A 517 24.55 -15.91 76.03
C ALA A 517 23.68 -14.86 75.32
N SER A 518 24.12 -14.40 74.15
CA SER A 518 23.38 -13.41 73.35
C SER A 518 23.72 -13.52 71.87
N PHE A 519 22.83 -12.98 71.02
CA PHE A 519 23.11 -12.80 69.61
C PHE A 519 23.17 -11.30 69.31
N ALA A 520 24.37 -10.78 69.03
CA ALA A 520 24.61 -9.36 68.80
C ALA A 520 25.60 -9.17 67.66
N GLY A 521 25.37 -8.18 66.79
CA GLY A 521 26.27 -7.89 65.66
C GLY A 521 26.40 -9.02 64.63
N GLY A 522 25.46 -9.97 64.59
CA GLY A 522 25.55 -11.15 63.73
C GLY A 522 26.42 -12.28 64.27
N THR A 523 26.94 -12.14 65.50
CA THR A 523 27.74 -13.16 66.17
C THR A 523 27.02 -13.69 67.40
N PHE A 524 27.10 -15.00 67.61
CA PHE A 524 26.65 -15.63 68.83
C PHE A 524 27.74 -15.49 69.91
N LEU A 525 27.40 -14.84 71.02
CA LEU A 525 28.24 -14.78 72.20
C LEU A 525 27.92 -16.00 73.08
N ALA A 526 28.94 -16.84 73.30
CA ALA A 526 28.79 -18.04 74.10
C ALA A 526 28.40 -17.72 75.56
N PRO A 527 27.60 -18.57 76.21
CA PRO A 527 27.37 -18.47 77.65
C PRO A 527 28.68 -18.69 78.43
N THR A 528 28.75 -18.21 79.66
CA THR A 528 29.78 -18.58 80.64
C THR A 528 29.10 -19.16 81.87
N TYR A 529 29.33 -20.45 82.12
CA TYR A 529 28.90 -21.15 83.32
C TYR A 529 30.11 -21.36 84.22
N SER A 530 30.13 -20.73 85.38
CA SER A 530 31.23 -20.93 86.33
C SER A 530 30.89 -22.08 87.28
N ILE A 531 31.65 -23.18 87.18
CA ILE A 531 31.51 -24.36 88.04
C ILE A 531 32.80 -24.52 88.84
N GLN A 532 32.72 -24.28 90.15
CA GLN A 532 33.87 -24.31 91.08
C GLN A 532 35.07 -23.43 90.65
N GLY A 533 34.80 -22.27 90.05
CA GLY A 533 35.82 -21.30 89.66
C GLY A 533 36.51 -21.58 88.32
N ASN A 534 36.09 -22.64 87.61
CA ASN A 534 36.42 -22.84 86.20
C ASN A 534 35.23 -22.43 85.33
N ASP A 535 35.52 -21.79 84.21
CA ASP A 535 34.51 -21.30 83.28
C ASP A 535 34.30 -22.28 82.13
N TYR A 536 33.03 -22.57 81.85
CA TYR A 536 32.58 -23.48 80.82
C TYR A 536 31.67 -22.73 79.84
N ASN A 537 31.90 -22.90 78.54
CA ASN A 537 31.30 -22.05 77.51
C ASN A 537 30.16 -22.72 76.74
N ASP A 538 29.76 -23.91 77.19
CA ASP A 538 28.67 -24.68 76.65
C ASP A 538 28.04 -25.52 77.77
N VAL A 539 26.75 -25.84 77.60
CA VAL A 539 25.99 -26.59 78.61
C VAL A 539 26.61 -27.98 78.85
N GLY A 540 27.12 -28.63 77.80
CA GLY A 540 27.66 -29.98 77.90
C GLY A 540 28.90 -30.07 78.79
N SER A 541 29.88 -29.20 78.58
CA SER A 541 31.11 -29.16 79.39
C SER A 541 30.84 -28.69 80.82
N ALA A 542 29.91 -27.73 81.00
CA ALA A 542 29.46 -27.32 82.32
C ALA A 542 28.85 -28.49 83.09
N PHE A 543 27.93 -29.26 82.48
CA PHE A 543 27.32 -30.41 83.12
C PHE A 543 28.30 -31.58 83.30
N ALA A 544 29.25 -31.81 82.39
CA ALA A 544 30.28 -32.82 82.58
C ALA A 544 31.22 -32.48 83.76
N ALA A 545 31.50 -31.19 83.97
CA ALA A 545 32.23 -30.73 85.15
C ALA A 545 31.43 -30.91 86.44
N VAL A 546 30.13 -30.62 86.41
CA VAL A 546 29.21 -30.93 87.51
C VAL A 546 29.17 -32.44 87.79
N ASP A 547 29.08 -33.27 86.76
CA ASP A 547 29.00 -34.74 86.87
C ASP A 547 30.31 -35.37 87.39
N THR A 548 31.45 -34.91 86.89
CA THR A 548 32.77 -35.30 87.42
C THR A 548 32.87 -34.95 88.90
N ARG A 549 32.40 -33.75 89.28
CA ARG A 549 32.41 -33.34 90.68
C ARG A 549 31.46 -34.16 91.52
N LEU A 550 30.26 -34.44 91.04
CA LEU A 550 29.29 -35.27 91.74
C LEU A 550 29.86 -36.68 91.95
N THR A 551 30.56 -37.21 90.95
CA THR A 551 31.30 -38.48 91.03
C THR A 551 32.38 -38.44 92.11
N GLU A 552 33.20 -37.39 92.16
CA GLU A 552 34.19 -37.16 93.22
C GLU A 552 33.56 -37.05 94.61
N LEU A 553 32.40 -36.38 94.74
CA LEU A 553 31.66 -36.26 95.99
C LEU A 553 31.09 -37.63 96.43
N SER A 554 30.59 -38.42 95.48
CA SER A 554 30.09 -39.77 95.73
C SER A 554 31.21 -40.76 96.13
N GLY A 555 32.45 -40.47 95.75
CA GLY A 555 33.67 -41.17 96.19
C GLY A 555 34.18 -40.75 97.58
N GLN A 556 33.70 -39.64 98.16
CA GLN A 556 34.00 -39.22 99.54
C GLN A 556 32.95 -39.81 100.49
N GLY A 557 33.29 -40.94 101.13
CA GLY A 557 32.40 -41.70 102.01
C GLY A 557 31.64 -40.86 103.05
N GLY A 558 30.36 -41.22 103.23
CA GLY A 558 29.41 -40.54 104.11
C GLY A 558 29.87 -40.36 105.55
N ILE A 559 29.40 -39.26 106.15
CA ILE A 559 29.65 -38.90 107.55
C ILE A 559 28.67 -39.70 108.44
N PRO A 560 29.13 -40.57 109.36
CA PRO A 560 28.26 -41.34 110.25
C PRO A 560 27.76 -40.48 111.44
N GLY A 561 26.44 -40.41 111.65
CA GLY A 561 25.86 -39.92 112.91
C GLY A 561 25.88 -41.01 114.00
N PRO A 562 26.16 -40.68 115.29
CA PRO A 562 26.33 -41.68 116.36
C PRO A 562 24.99 -42.14 116.97
N GLN A 563 24.98 -43.34 117.54
CA GLN A 563 23.81 -44.06 118.07
C GLN A 563 23.76 -44.10 119.61
N GLY A 564 22.56 -43.91 120.19
CA GLY A 564 22.09 -44.51 121.47
C GLY A 564 21.54 -43.52 122.53
N PRO A 565 20.74 -43.95 123.55
CA PRO A 565 19.80 -45.08 123.71
C PRO A 565 18.37 -44.64 124.22
N ALA A 566 17.50 -45.57 124.67
CA ALA A 566 16.01 -45.45 124.74
C ALA A 566 15.33 -45.03 126.10
N GLY A 567 14.17 -44.31 125.99
CA GLY A 567 12.97 -44.23 126.88
C GLY A 567 12.98 -43.28 128.13
N PRO A 568 11.85 -42.81 128.75
CA PRO A 568 10.38 -42.93 128.52
C PRO A 568 9.55 -41.58 128.66
N ALA A 569 8.23 -41.65 128.94
CA ALA A 569 7.14 -40.67 128.66
C ALA A 569 6.79 -39.52 129.67
N GLY A 570 6.24 -38.40 129.12
CA GLY A 570 5.28 -37.38 129.68
C GLY A 570 5.76 -36.42 130.81
N PRO A 571 5.12 -35.24 131.12
CA PRO A 571 3.88 -34.60 130.61
C PRO A 571 3.90 -33.03 130.37
N GLN A 572 2.84 -32.54 129.71
CA GLN A 572 2.06 -31.26 129.80
C GLN A 572 2.63 -29.91 130.36
N GLY A 573 2.75 -28.91 129.45
CA GLY A 573 2.31 -27.47 129.48
C GLY A 573 2.73 -26.48 130.59
N PRO A 574 2.43 -25.14 130.50
CA PRO A 574 1.88 -24.31 129.40
C PRO A 574 2.45 -22.84 129.26
N ALA A 575 1.81 -22.07 128.35
CA ALA A 575 1.73 -20.58 128.20
C ALA A 575 2.98 -19.82 127.70
N GLY A 576 2.94 -18.89 126.74
CA GLY A 576 1.87 -18.14 126.06
C GLY A 576 2.55 -17.06 125.15
N PRO A 577 1.85 -16.03 124.65
CA PRO A 577 1.55 -15.85 123.23
C PRO A 577 2.13 -14.58 122.55
N GLN A 578 2.23 -14.61 121.21
CA GLN A 578 2.16 -13.45 120.29
C GLN A 578 1.52 -14.02 119.00
N GLY A 579 0.23 -13.85 118.70
CA GLY A 579 -0.44 -12.61 118.33
C GLY A 579 -0.84 -12.75 116.85
N PRO A 580 -2.13 -12.74 116.47
CA PRO A 580 -2.53 -12.94 115.08
C PRO A 580 -2.24 -11.65 114.30
N GLY A 581 -1.29 -11.72 113.37
CA GLY A 581 -1.13 -10.71 112.34
C GLY A 581 -2.35 -10.71 111.44
N ASN A 582 -3.11 -9.62 111.52
CA ASN A 582 -4.24 -9.20 110.68
C ASN A 582 -4.36 -9.95 109.32
N PRO A 583 -5.49 -10.60 108.97
CA PRO A 583 -5.69 -11.24 107.66
C PRO A 583 -5.80 -10.25 106.47
N LEU A 584 -5.45 -8.98 106.67
CA LEU A 584 -5.49 -7.90 105.68
C LEU A 584 -4.10 -7.39 105.26
N SER A 585 -2.99 -7.94 105.80
CA SER A 585 -1.65 -7.57 105.33
C SER A 585 -1.12 -8.58 104.31
N VAL A 586 -0.80 -8.10 103.10
CA VAL A 586 -0.01 -8.86 102.13
C VAL A 586 1.39 -9.13 102.68
N ALA A 587 1.88 -10.36 102.52
CA ALA A 587 3.25 -10.72 102.86
C ALA A 587 4.17 -10.30 101.72
N TYR A 588 5.21 -9.52 102.03
CA TYR A 588 6.26 -9.18 101.07
C TYR A 588 7.36 -10.24 101.11
N ASP A 589 8.05 -10.43 99.99
CA ASP A 589 9.03 -11.51 99.83
C ASP A 589 10.28 -11.29 100.70
N ASP A 590 10.58 -10.03 101.04
CA ASP A 590 11.64 -9.63 101.96
C ASP A 590 11.31 -8.30 102.69
N ASP A 591 12.19 -7.91 103.62
CA ASP A 591 12.05 -6.67 104.41
C ASP A 591 12.16 -5.39 103.56
N GLY A 592 12.66 -5.50 102.32
CA GLY A 592 12.78 -4.41 101.35
C GLY A 592 11.46 -4.06 100.66
N ARG A 593 10.43 -4.91 100.77
CA ARG A 593 9.06 -4.70 100.24
C ARG A 593 8.99 -4.38 98.74
N GLY A 594 9.97 -4.86 97.98
CA GLY A 594 10.04 -4.65 96.53
C GLY A 594 9.11 -5.56 95.72
N SER A 595 8.70 -6.70 96.28
CA SER A 595 7.85 -7.69 95.59
C SER A 595 6.96 -8.48 96.56
N ILE A 596 5.88 -9.02 95.99
CA ILE A 596 4.94 -9.95 96.63
C ILE A 596 4.82 -11.16 95.71
N ALA A 597 5.20 -12.34 96.19
CA ALA A 597 4.98 -13.61 95.52
C ALA A 597 3.68 -14.25 96.02
N LEU A 598 2.82 -14.64 95.09
CA LEU A 598 1.59 -15.37 95.38
C LEU A 598 1.88 -16.87 95.26
N GLU A 599 1.80 -17.59 96.38
CA GLU A 599 2.14 -19.01 96.48
C GLU A 599 1.15 -19.92 95.69
N GLY A 600 1.69 -20.94 95.02
CA GLY A 600 0.93 -21.99 94.32
C GLY A 600 1.50 -22.34 92.93
N ALA A 601 1.68 -23.64 92.65
CA ALA A 601 2.30 -24.13 91.42
C ALA A 601 1.55 -23.82 90.11
N ALA A 602 0.30 -23.32 90.20
CA ALA A 602 -0.54 -22.93 89.07
C ALA A 602 -0.88 -21.41 89.06
N GLY A 603 -0.26 -20.62 89.95
CA GLY A 603 -0.60 -19.21 90.17
C GLY A 603 -1.87 -19.00 91.02
N THR A 604 -2.05 -17.79 91.53
CA THR A 604 -3.22 -17.39 92.35
C THR A 604 -4.03 -16.31 91.61
N THR A 605 -5.36 -16.43 91.59
CA THR A 605 -6.22 -15.38 91.03
C THR A 605 -6.48 -14.28 92.06
N ILE A 606 -6.18 -13.03 91.69
CA ILE A 606 -6.56 -11.84 92.48
C ILE A 606 -7.89 -11.33 91.91
N SER A 607 -8.98 -11.43 92.67
CA SER A 607 -10.30 -10.92 92.27
C SER A 607 -10.59 -9.57 92.94
N ASN A 608 -11.54 -8.82 92.37
CA ASN A 608 -11.95 -7.50 92.87
C ASN A 608 -10.85 -6.41 92.83
N VAL A 609 -9.98 -6.47 91.82
CA VAL A 609 -9.00 -5.42 91.52
C VAL A 609 -9.72 -4.27 90.79
N ALA A 610 -9.81 -3.11 91.42
CA ALA A 610 -10.32 -1.89 90.78
C ALA A 610 -9.39 -1.45 89.65
N ALA A 611 -9.89 -0.66 88.70
CA ALA A 611 -9.05 -0.12 87.63
C ALA A 611 -7.91 0.72 88.24
N GLY A 612 -6.66 0.41 87.86
CA GLY A 612 -5.49 1.17 88.29
C GLY A 612 -5.56 2.61 87.80
N VAL A 613 -5.23 3.56 88.67
CA VAL A 613 -5.26 5.00 88.39
C VAL A 613 -3.84 5.54 88.28
N ASP A 614 -2.92 5.08 89.14
CA ASP A 614 -1.51 5.45 89.10
C ASP A 614 -0.70 4.43 88.28
N ALA A 615 0.44 4.87 87.73
CA ALA A 615 1.29 4.04 86.86
C ALA A 615 1.88 2.79 87.55
N THR A 616 1.78 2.69 88.88
CA THR A 616 2.24 1.57 89.69
C THR A 616 1.12 0.65 90.17
N ASP A 617 -0.13 0.94 89.81
CA ASP A 617 -1.27 0.12 90.17
C ASP A 617 -1.34 -1.15 89.31
N ALA A 618 -1.96 -2.21 89.84
CA ALA A 618 -2.23 -3.41 89.08
C ALA A 618 -3.33 -3.15 88.04
N VAL A 619 -3.07 -3.51 86.78
CA VAL A 619 -4.05 -3.46 85.68
C VAL A 619 -5.06 -4.59 85.85
N ASN A 620 -6.36 -4.28 85.83
CA ASN A 620 -7.38 -5.32 85.84
C ASN A 620 -7.70 -5.82 84.40
N LEU A 621 -8.43 -6.94 84.27
CA LEU A 621 -8.71 -7.54 82.97
C LEU A 621 -9.45 -6.58 82.03
N GLN A 622 -10.36 -5.75 82.55
CA GLN A 622 -11.07 -4.76 81.75
C GLN A 622 -10.12 -3.73 81.12
N GLN A 623 -9.15 -3.20 81.87
CA GLN A 623 -8.16 -2.25 81.34
C GLN A 623 -7.23 -2.88 80.29
N MET A 624 -6.92 -4.16 80.45
CA MET A 624 -6.16 -4.93 79.46
C MET A 624 -6.99 -5.12 78.17
N ASP A 625 -8.23 -5.57 78.28
CA ASP A 625 -9.13 -5.77 77.14
C ASP A 625 -9.40 -4.46 76.39
N GLU A 626 -9.56 -3.33 77.11
CA GLU A 626 -9.71 -2.00 76.52
C GLU A 626 -8.44 -1.53 75.81
N GLY A 627 -7.26 -1.81 76.38
CA GLY A 627 -5.96 -1.52 75.75
C GLY A 627 -5.71 -2.36 74.50
N ASP A 628 -6.06 -3.64 74.54
CA ASP A 628 -5.97 -4.56 73.42
C ASP A 628 -6.93 -4.17 72.30
N ALA A 629 -8.18 -3.80 72.63
CA ALA A 629 -9.16 -3.29 71.68
C ALA A 629 -8.67 -1.98 71.01
N ALA A 630 -8.14 -1.03 71.79
CA ALA A 630 -7.59 0.21 71.23
C ALA A 630 -6.38 -0.03 70.32
N THR A 631 -5.52 -1.00 70.68
CA THR A 631 -4.37 -1.41 69.86
C THR A 631 -4.84 -2.07 68.55
N LEU A 632 -5.86 -2.93 68.62
CA LEU A 632 -6.46 -3.58 67.45
C LEU A 632 -7.12 -2.57 66.51
N ASP A 633 -7.87 -1.61 67.05
CA ASP A 633 -8.48 -0.53 66.26
C ASP A 633 -7.42 0.34 65.57
N SER A 634 -6.33 0.68 66.27
CA SER A 634 -5.22 1.42 65.68
C SER A 634 -4.49 0.64 64.60
N ALA A 635 -4.29 -0.67 64.79
CA ALA A 635 -3.64 -1.53 63.80
C ALA A 635 -4.51 -1.68 62.54
N THR A 636 -5.82 -1.86 62.72
CA THR A 636 -6.79 -1.96 61.62
C THR A 636 -6.84 -0.66 60.83
N ALA A 637 -6.94 0.49 61.51
CA ALA A 637 -6.94 1.79 60.85
C ALA A 637 -5.64 2.07 60.07
N HIS A 638 -4.48 1.62 60.56
CA HIS A 638 -3.22 1.75 59.85
C HIS A 638 -3.15 0.85 58.61
N ALA A 639 -3.62 -0.39 58.71
CA ALA A 639 -3.71 -1.33 57.59
C ALA A 639 -4.66 -0.80 56.50
N ASP A 640 -5.86 -0.37 56.88
CA ASP A 640 -6.86 0.19 55.96
C ASP A 640 -6.32 1.43 55.23
N ALA A 641 -5.60 2.32 55.93
CA ALA A 641 -4.97 3.48 55.32
C ALA A 641 -3.85 3.10 54.33
N GLY A 642 -3.04 2.10 54.67
CA GLY A 642 -2.01 1.55 53.79
C GLY A 642 -2.59 0.90 52.54
N ASP A 643 -3.67 0.12 52.69
CA ASP A 643 -4.38 -0.53 51.60
C ASP A 643 -5.04 0.50 50.68
N ALA A 644 -5.70 1.52 51.24
CA ALA A 644 -6.28 2.61 50.47
C ALA A 644 -5.22 3.40 49.67
N GLN A 645 -4.06 3.67 50.28
CA GLN A 645 -2.94 4.33 49.62
C GLN A 645 -2.35 3.46 48.49
N THR A 646 -2.20 2.15 48.75
CA THR A 646 -1.69 1.19 47.76
C THR A 646 -2.65 1.06 46.58
N LEU A 647 -3.95 0.93 46.85
CA LEU A 647 -4.99 0.87 45.82
C LEU A 647 -5.04 2.17 44.99
N SER A 648 -4.95 3.34 45.63
CA SER A 648 -4.88 4.62 44.94
C SER A 648 -3.63 4.73 44.04
N THR A 649 -2.48 4.27 44.53
CA THR A 649 -1.22 4.27 43.78
C THR A 649 -1.27 3.29 42.61
N ALA A 650 -1.81 2.10 42.81
CA ALA A 650 -1.98 1.07 41.79
C ALA A 650 -2.96 1.51 40.69
N ASN A 651 -4.10 2.12 41.06
CA ASN A 651 -5.03 2.72 40.10
C ASN A 651 -4.36 3.83 39.31
N THR A 652 -3.66 4.76 39.98
CA THR A 652 -2.93 5.84 39.31
C THR A 652 -1.87 5.32 38.32
N TYR A 653 -1.10 4.31 38.72
CA TYR A 653 -0.09 3.67 37.87
C TYR A 653 -0.72 2.96 36.67
N THR A 654 -1.81 2.21 36.89
CA THR A 654 -2.56 1.51 35.85
C THR A 654 -3.17 2.49 34.86
N ASP A 655 -3.83 3.54 35.35
CA ASP A 655 -4.41 4.60 34.52
C ASP A 655 -3.32 5.31 33.68
N THR A 656 -2.15 5.58 34.28
CA THR A 656 -1.00 6.17 33.56
C THR A 656 -0.47 5.22 32.49
N ARG A 657 -0.29 3.94 32.79
CA ARG A 657 0.20 2.94 31.83
C ARG A 657 -0.80 2.66 30.71
N ILE A 658 -2.10 2.65 31.00
CA ILE A 658 -3.15 2.51 29.97
C ILE A 658 -3.17 3.75 29.06
N ALA A 659 -3.03 4.96 29.62
CA ALA A 659 -2.91 6.19 28.85
C ALA A 659 -1.67 6.17 27.92
N ASP A 660 -0.52 5.70 28.44
CA ASP A 660 0.72 5.55 27.68
C ASP A 660 0.61 4.48 26.57
N LEU A 661 -0.01 3.33 26.86
CA LEU A 661 -0.12 2.18 25.94
C LEU A 661 -1.11 2.43 24.79
N LEU A 662 -2.22 3.13 25.05
CA LEU A 662 -3.22 3.46 24.03
C LEU A 662 -2.87 4.74 23.25
N GLY A 663 -1.83 5.49 23.65
CA GLY A 663 -1.54 6.81 23.10
C GLY A 663 -2.74 7.77 23.20
N PHE A 664 -3.69 7.47 24.10
CA PHE A 664 -4.95 8.17 24.28
C PHE A 664 -4.80 9.11 25.46
N ASP A 665 -4.33 10.31 25.16
CA ASP A 665 -4.43 11.46 26.06
C ASP A 665 -5.77 12.17 25.77
N PRO A 666 -6.74 12.21 26.71
CA PRO A 666 -8.00 12.92 26.55
C PRO A 666 -7.82 14.42 26.25
N THR A 667 -6.70 15.02 26.66
CA THR A 667 -6.36 16.41 26.33
C THR A 667 -5.73 16.55 24.93
N SER A 668 -5.17 15.47 24.38
CA SER A 668 -4.71 15.42 22.98
C SER A 668 -5.86 15.41 21.97
N ILE A 669 -7.09 15.01 22.37
CA ILE A 669 -8.25 15.14 21.49
C ILE A 669 -8.51 16.63 21.24
N ASN A 670 -8.50 17.46 22.28
CA ASN A 670 -8.67 18.90 22.11
C ASN A 670 -7.53 19.49 21.26
N GLY A 671 -6.26 19.13 21.52
CA GLY A 671 -5.14 19.62 20.69
C GLY A 671 -5.18 19.13 19.23
N ARG A 672 -5.67 17.91 18.97
CA ARG A 672 -5.86 17.38 17.60
C ARG A 672 -7.09 17.97 16.93
N LEU A 673 -8.15 18.31 17.69
CA LEU A 673 -9.33 18.99 17.20
C LEU A 673 -8.99 20.45 16.87
N ASP A 674 -8.24 21.14 17.73
CA ASP A 674 -7.72 22.49 17.51
C ASP A 674 -6.80 22.51 16.28
N ALA A 675 -5.88 21.54 16.13
CA ALA A 675 -5.03 21.44 14.95
C ALA A 675 -5.80 21.09 13.66
N LEU A 676 -6.92 20.38 13.79
CA LEU A 676 -7.82 20.08 12.68
C LEU A 676 -8.66 21.30 12.32
N GLU A 677 -9.14 22.05 13.30
CA GLU A 677 -9.88 23.31 13.16
C GLU A 677 -8.98 24.39 12.53
N ASP A 678 -7.75 24.57 13.02
CA ASP A 678 -6.73 25.43 12.41
C ASP A 678 -6.44 25.06 10.95
N ARG A 679 -6.46 23.76 10.64
CA ARG A 679 -6.25 23.26 9.28
C ARG A 679 -7.46 23.52 8.39
N PHE A 680 -8.68 23.37 8.90
CA PHE A 680 -9.90 23.72 8.16
C PHE A 680 -10.01 25.24 7.95
N ASP A 681 -9.71 26.05 8.96
CA ASP A 681 -9.60 27.51 8.84
C ASP A 681 -8.51 27.92 7.85
N GLY A 682 -7.41 27.17 7.79
CA GLY A 682 -6.35 27.35 6.79
C GLY A 682 -6.83 27.07 5.36
N VAL A 683 -7.69 26.07 5.19
CA VAL A 683 -8.30 25.70 3.90
C VAL A 683 -9.35 26.74 3.49
N ASP A 684 -10.23 27.16 4.40
CA ASP A 684 -11.26 28.17 4.13
C ASP A 684 -10.63 29.52 3.76
N ARG A 685 -9.59 29.96 4.49
CA ARG A 685 -8.81 31.16 4.13
C ARG A 685 -8.13 31.04 2.77
N ARG A 686 -7.82 29.84 2.29
CA ARG A 686 -7.27 29.63 0.93
C ARG A 686 -8.36 29.70 -0.12
N PHE A 687 -9.52 29.09 0.13
CA PHE A 687 -10.66 29.16 -0.76
C PHE A 687 -11.18 30.59 -0.90
N ASP A 688 -11.34 31.34 0.19
CA ASP A 688 -11.73 32.75 0.15
C ASP A 688 -10.76 33.63 -0.65
N ARG A 689 -9.45 33.37 -0.52
CA ARG A 689 -8.43 34.09 -1.30
C ARG A 689 -8.50 33.72 -2.78
N GLN A 690 -8.76 32.45 -3.09
CA GLN A 690 -8.91 31.99 -4.45
C GLN A 690 -10.16 32.55 -5.10
N ASP A 691 -11.28 32.56 -4.38
CA ASP A 691 -12.56 33.10 -4.83
C ASP A 691 -12.45 34.60 -5.14
N LYS A 692 -11.91 35.40 -4.22
CA LYS A 692 -11.59 36.81 -4.47
C LYS A 692 -10.65 37.01 -5.65
N ARG A 693 -9.67 36.12 -5.85
CA ARG A 693 -8.76 36.23 -7.01
C ARG A 693 -9.48 35.94 -8.32
N ILE A 694 -10.38 34.95 -8.35
CA ILE A 694 -11.21 34.63 -9.52
C ILE A 694 -12.12 35.80 -9.85
N ASP A 695 -12.79 36.38 -8.85
CA ASP A 695 -13.65 37.54 -9.03
C ASP A 695 -12.88 38.77 -9.52
N ARG A 696 -11.69 39.03 -8.97
CA ARG A 696 -10.79 40.08 -9.49
C ARG A 696 -10.35 39.80 -10.93
N GLN A 697 -10.05 38.55 -11.27
CA GLN A 697 -9.67 38.19 -12.65
C GLN A 697 -10.82 38.38 -13.63
N GLY A 698 -12.04 38.02 -13.25
CA GLY A 698 -13.21 38.23 -14.09
C GLY A 698 -13.64 39.71 -14.17
N ALA A 699 -13.52 40.47 -13.09
CA ALA A 699 -13.65 41.93 -13.10
C ALA A 699 -12.60 42.57 -14.03
N MET A 700 -11.33 42.13 -13.97
CA MET A 700 -10.27 42.60 -14.87
C MET A 700 -10.53 42.21 -16.32
N GLY A 701 -11.06 41.00 -16.57
CA GLY A 701 -11.45 40.54 -17.90
C GLY A 701 -12.55 41.41 -18.51
N SER A 702 -13.62 41.67 -17.76
CA SER A 702 -14.70 42.57 -18.20
C SER A 702 -14.21 44.02 -18.40
N ALA A 703 -13.34 44.52 -17.51
CA ALA A 703 -12.69 45.82 -17.67
C ALA A 703 -11.88 45.89 -18.97
N MET A 704 -11.02 44.89 -19.22
CA MET A 704 -10.21 44.83 -20.44
C MET A 704 -11.06 44.67 -21.69
N LEU A 705 -12.18 43.94 -21.66
CA LEU A 705 -13.09 43.84 -22.79
C LEU A 705 -13.74 45.19 -23.10
N ASN A 706 -14.28 45.88 -22.10
CA ASN A 706 -14.85 47.22 -22.27
C ASN A 706 -13.81 48.23 -22.80
N MET A 707 -12.58 48.14 -22.31
CA MET A 707 -11.47 48.96 -22.81
C MET A 707 -11.09 48.58 -24.24
N ALA A 708 -10.93 47.29 -24.54
CA ALA A 708 -10.50 46.80 -25.84
C ALA A 708 -11.53 47.12 -26.93
N ILE A 709 -12.83 47.04 -26.64
CA ILE A 709 -13.90 47.45 -27.54
C ILE A 709 -13.80 48.96 -27.84
N ASN A 710 -13.48 49.78 -26.84
CA ASN A 710 -13.32 51.23 -27.04
C ASN A 710 -12.00 51.61 -27.71
N ALA A 711 -10.95 50.81 -27.53
CA ALA A 711 -9.66 50.96 -28.22
C ALA A 711 -9.72 50.46 -29.67
N ALA A 712 -10.49 49.39 -29.93
CA ALA A 712 -10.80 48.86 -31.25
C ALA A 712 -11.69 49.84 -32.02
N GLY A 713 -11.38 50.07 -33.29
CA GLY A 713 -12.10 51.05 -34.10
C GLY A 713 -11.60 52.49 -34.00
N SER A 714 -10.46 52.74 -33.35
CA SER A 714 -9.81 54.06 -33.42
C SER A 714 -9.41 54.41 -34.86
N GLN A 715 -10.03 55.45 -35.42
CA GLN A 715 -9.63 56.05 -36.71
C GLN A 715 -8.58 57.17 -36.55
N SER A 716 -8.09 57.38 -35.33
CA SER A 716 -7.09 58.42 -35.05
C SER A 716 -5.71 58.04 -35.61
N PRO A 717 -5.06 58.90 -36.41
CA PRO A 717 -3.69 58.67 -36.90
C PRO A 717 -2.66 58.56 -35.77
N ARG A 718 -2.97 59.12 -34.59
CA ARG A 718 -2.12 59.14 -33.39
C ARG A 718 -2.45 58.01 -32.41
N GLY A 719 -3.39 57.12 -32.75
CA GLY A 719 -3.93 56.10 -31.83
C GLY A 719 -4.93 56.68 -30.82
N ARG A 720 -5.48 55.81 -29.97
CA ARG A 720 -6.47 56.12 -28.93
C ARG A 720 -6.08 55.45 -27.62
N ILE A 721 -6.20 56.17 -26.52
CA ILE A 721 -6.19 55.59 -25.17
C ILE A 721 -7.64 55.29 -24.79
N ALA A 722 -7.90 54.08 -24.33
CA ALA A 722 -9.19 53.67 -23.78
C ALA A 722 -9.02 53.25 -22.33
N VAL A 723 -10.07 53.46 -21.55
CA VAL A 723 -10.15 53.05 -20.15
C VAL A 723 -11.45 52.27 -19.99
N GLY A 724 -11.39 51.16 -19.25
CA GLY A 724 -12.55 50.32 -18.98
C GLY A 724 -12.61 49.95 -17.51
N ALA A 725 -13.81 49.94 -16.94
CA ALA A 725 -14.07 49.43 -15.60
C ALA A 725 -14.86 48.12 -15.69
N GLY A 726 -14.66 47.24 -14.71
CA GLY A 726 -15.32 45.94 -14.63
C GLY A 726 -15.62 45.58 -13.18
N PHE A 727 -16.67 44.79 -12.99
CA PHE A 727 -17.19 44.40 -11.67
C PHE A 727 -17.61 42.93 -11.71
N GLN A 728 -17.23 42.15 -10.72
CA GLN A 728 -17.64 40.76 -10.57
C GLN A 728 -17.53 40.33 -9.10
N GLY A 729 -18.54 39.65 -8.56
CA GLY A 729 -18.49 39.06 -7.22
C GLY A 729 -18.20 40.05 -6.07
N GLY A 730 -18.50 41.33 -6.25
CA GLY A 730 -18.17 42.39 -5.27
C GLY A 730 -16.75 42.97 -5.40
N GLU A 731 -15.92 42.43 -6.30
CA GLU A 731 -14.61 42.97 -6.65
C GLU A 731 -14.72 43.87 -7.89
N GLN A 732 -13.85 44.89 -7.96
CA GLN A 732 -13.83 45.90 -9.01
C GLN A 732 -12.45 46.00 -9.66
N ALA A 733 -12.42 46.27 -10.96
CA ALA A 733 -11.17 46.38 -11.71
C ALA A 733 -11.19 47.57 -12.65
N LEU A 734 -10.01 48.15 -12.87
CA LEU A 734 -9.79 49.20 -13.84
C LEU A 734 -8.76 48.73 -14.87
N SER A 735 -8.98 49.11 -16.12
CA SER A 735 -8.08 48.81 -17.22
C SER A 735 -7.80 50.05 -18.05
N ILE A 736 -6.59 50.10 -18.60
CA ILE A 736 -6.16 51.14 -19.53
C ILE A 736 -5.44 50.48 -20.69
N GLY A 737 -5.68 50.97 -21.89
CA GLY A 737 -4.97 50.47 -23.06
C GLY A 737 -4.92 51.48 -24.19
N TYR A 738 -4.08 51.16 -25.15
CA TYR A 738 -3.81 51.96 -26.32
C TYR A 738 -4.02 51.13 -27.57
N GLY A 739 -4.82 51.65 -28.50
CA GLY A 739 -5.09 51.03 -29.79
C GLY A 739 -4.73 51.96 -30.95
N ARG A 740 -4.13 51.40 -32.01
CA ARG A 740 -3.80 52.15 -33.23
C ARG A 740 -4.00 51.29 -34.47
N ARG A 741 -4.59 51.91 -35.51
CA ARG A 741 -4.68 51.33 -36.86
C ARG A 741 -3.42 51.64 -37.66
N VAL A 742 -2.90 50.64 -38.36
CA VAL A 742 -1.75 50.72 -39.27
C VAL A 742 -2.12 50.02 -40.57
N GLY A 743 -2.46 50.82 -41.59
CA GLY A 743 -2.96 50.28 -42.88
C GLY A 743 -4.30 49.54 -42.71
N ARG A 744 -4.37 48.31 -43.26
CA ARG A 744 -5.51 47.39 -43.09
C ARG A 744 -5.47 46.61 -41.76
N GLY A 745 -4.41 46.75 -40.98
CA GLY A 745 -4.25 46.13 -39.66
C GLY A 745 -4.54 47.08 -38.51
N SER A 746 -4.88 46.53 -37.35
CA SER A 746 -4.98 47.25 -36.08
C SER A 746 -4.27 46.46 -35.00
N PHE A 747 -3.68 47.17 -34.03
CA PHE A 747 -3.11 46.57 -32.84
C PHE A 747 -3.60 47.30 -31.59
N SER A 748 -3.74 46.55 -30.49
CA SER A 748 -4.06 47.08 -29.18
C SER A 748 -3.15 46.46 -28.12
N LEU A 749 -2.79 47.25 -27.12
CA LEU A 749 -2.08 46.82 -25.92
C LEU A 749 -2.81 47.42 -24.73
N GLY A 750 -3.08 46.61 -23.71
CA GLY A 750 -3.72 47.10 -22.49
C GLY A 750 -3.31 46.32 -21.26
N GLY A 751 -3.49 46.96 -20.10
CA GLY A 751 -3.32 46.37 -18.79
C GLY A 751 -4.54 46.61 -17.92
N ALA A 752 -4.84 45.65 -17.05
CA ALA A 752 -5.86 45.75 -16.01
C ALA A 752 -5.28 45.47 -14.64
N PHE A 753 -5.86 46.10 -13.62
CA PHE A 753 -5.46 45.93 -12.23
C PHE A 753 -6.70 45.93 -11.32
N SER A 754 -6.64 45.06 -10.31
CA SER A 754 -7.66 44.93 -9.27
C SER A 754 -7.02 44.44 -7.98
N GLY A 755 -7.03 45.28 -6.93
CA GLY A 755 -6.33 45.02 -5.68
C GLY A 755 -4.83 44.73 -5.91
N SER A 756 -4.38 43.53 -5.52
CA SER A 756 -3.02 43.03 -5.72
C SER A 756 -2.77 42.37 -7.09
N GLU A 757 -3.82 42.10 -7.87
CA GLU A 757 -3.70 41.38 -9.14
C GLU A 757 -3.50 42.36 -10.30
N LYS A 758 -2.69 41.94 -11.27
CA LYS A 758 -2.37 42.71 -12.48
C LYS A 758 -2.39 41.77 -13.68
N SER A 759 -2.88 42.26 -14.81
CA SER A 759 -2.92 41.53 -16.08
C SER A 759 -2.61 42.47 -17.24
N ALA A 760 -2.07 41.93 -18.32
CA ALA A 760 -1.81 42.67 -19.55
C ALA A 760 -2.09 41.78 -20.77
N GLY A 761 -2.51 42.40 -21.87
CA GLY A 761 -2.85 41.72 -23.10
C GLY A 761 -2.52 42.56 -24.32
N ILE A 762 -2.17 41.89 -25.42
CA ILE A 762 -1.92 42.48 -26.74
C ILE A 762 -2.83 41.78 -27.75
N GLY A 763 -3.47 42.55 -28.62
CA GLY A 763 -4.31 42.04 -29.69
C GLY A 763 -3.92 42.64 -31.05
N PHE A 764 -4.16 41.88 -32.12
CA PHE A 764 -4.04 42.35 -33.50
C PHE A 764 -5.30 41.93 -34.29
N GLY A 765 -5.71 42.75 -35.25
CA GLY A 765 -6.82 42.45 -36.15
C GLY A 765 -6.50 42.94 -37.57
N LEU A 766 -6.98 42.24 -38.58
CA LEU A 766 -6.75 42.55 -39.99
C LEU A 766 -8.10 42.61 -40.74
N ASP A 767 -8.38 43.72 -41.42
CA ASP A 767 -9.55 43.84 -42.30
C ASP A 767 -9.24 43.15 -43.65
N LEU A 768 -9.81 41.96 -43.86
CA LEU A 768 -9.62 41.12 -45.05
C LEU A 768 -10.26 41.71 -46.32
#